data_AF-A0A7X3UM09-F1
#
_entry.id   AF-A0A7X3UM09-F1
#
_cell.length_a   1.000
_cell.length_b   1.000
_cell.length_c   1.000
_cell.angle_alpha   90.00
_cell.angle_beta   90.00
_cell.angle_gamma   90.00
#
_symmetry.space_group_name_H-M   'P 1'
#
loop_
_entity.id
_entity.type
_entity.pdbx_description
1 polymer ?
#
loop_
_entity_poly.entity_id
_entity_poly.type
_entity_poly.pdbx_seq_one_letter_code
_entity_poly.pdbx_strand_id
1 'polypeptide(L)'
;MLNLFRKNKPESPQFNWQETPSGIRFTAPSDNLSLTEYAANMPTDAYHAQAQWLLFKELLDNGQAESSGRGIHIPCDEMCCLDTIEQQLLGLPEPYPFDIGIRSSGTLNQPDFRYDYQFLKPDQKPLHPERIGCVLRLTEEWMYLLTREQFILLEELDAFNTREVADKNFQANLLEFAKIKGLANQTGAALDRYLHQEKVVAPKTIRLRLRASGDGIEIIPDVAGVDSEQFEAVFDKFPNPETTYNLPEPDGGRTRVLFLEKQREALQTVKRYRSVSREQLEEIAKYPQGHFDPEIFELDPTDETLSFSERVRKIGIYRPRVYPFVSPYKSEWIPGIVIEDESGAHKKIQIKTDDEFKELQEAVQHAKQAGKNYVIWKKEKISVSEVEQLFPFIKEQLKSRKKPSRTQKEKSETAVLIIEENIEDPDYLEKPDSLIKEPFRHLLELPPNLKQAVNLLPHQEEGLAWAQQLWEKEYPGGLLADDMGLGKTLQVLCFLEWHRAKYRSRQPYLIVAPIALLENWRAEYPKFFDKGALDFVMLYGKELQTFKCEPSDASDLQIPEIEGAERFRELRQRRGALNVKHLQTTDLVLTTYETVRDFQLDLGLIPWSTIVIDEAQNIKTPGTLVTNALKALKADFRIAMTGTPVENSLMDLWCITDFVAPGYLDSAKNFNRKFCRPLERPETDIRALGEQIRKRIGVHFKRRLKADILDDLPEKHIYDEACQREMPPKQAERYRAALHSAQESESTGPQSRNRILQVLHQLRDISDHPLLADSQWKHFSTPELIEQSAKLIVTVRLLKKIRSAGEKVILFAERRKTQHLLARVVGEHFGLENVFIVNGETPGSTQRKNSMKMSRQQSVDRFQVASGFNAIIMSPLAAGVGLNITEANHVVHYSRWWNPAKEDQASDRVYRIGQTRPVHIYLPMATHPEFQTFDVILHELLERKRQLSQGTLFPTEQAEVTPKEILARLQPMSLDKGNGSPLTIENVDSLDPRFFEVFVAALFQKQGYQVEVTPYSGDKGADVIAHQPQGETCGFLIQVKQCQEGRKPGSEAVSEIVAAKPFYEEQYDTLFQPIVITNREFTRGTRLLSSTNHVEMYERKWLMRSLKQYPVTWEDVNRCQFEKITLATSPARNS
;
A
#
# COMPACT_ATOMS: atom_id res chain seq x y z
N MET A 1 15.25 -7.02 -60.67
CA MET A 1 15.92 -7.73 -59.57
C MET A 1 16.45 -6.79 -58.48
N LEU A 2 17.03 -5.62 -58.82
CA LEU A 2 17.52 -4.63 -57.85
C LEU A 2 16.43 -3.82 -57.11
N ASN A 3 15.17 -3.82 -57.57
CA ASN A 3 14.06 -3.11 -56.92
C ASN A 3 13.51 -3.78 -55.63
N LEU A 4 13.93 -5.01 -55.32
CA LEU A 4 13.50 -5.73 -54.10
C LEU A 4 14.40 -5.47 -52.89
N PHE A 5 15.55 -4.86 -53.13
CA PHE A 5 16.51 -4.54 -52.10
C PHE A 5 16.43 -2.99 -51.91
N ARG A 6 16.64 -2.43 -50.71
CA ARG A 6 16.89 -0.97 -50.50
C ARG A 6 18.38 -0.58 -50.58
N LYS A 7 18.71 0.48 -51.33
CA LYS A 7 20.09 0.96 -51.50
C LYS A 7 20.59 1.55 -50.16
N ASN A 8 21.49 0.85 -49.47
CA ASN A 8 22.01 1.24 -48.15
C ASN A 8 23.29 2.08 -48.26
N LYS A 9 23.29 3.12 -49.10
CA LYS A 9 24.37 4.11 -49.11
C LYS A 9 23.92 5.29 -48.24
N PRO A 10 24.38 5.40 -46.97
CA PRO A 10 23.98 6.51 -46.12
C PRO A 10 24.42 7.84 -46.74
N GLU A 11 23.56 8.86 -46.67
CA GLU A 11 23.95 10.23 -46.94
C GLU A 11 25.00 10.64 -45.90
N SER A 12 26.27 10.60 -46.31
CA SER A 12 27.45 11.15 -45.62
C SER A 12 27.59 10.77 -44.12
N PRO A 13 28.01 9.54 -43.77
CA PRO A 13 28.28 9.22 -42.37
C PRO A 13 29.46 10.06 -41.86
N GLN A 14 29.32 10.68 -40.67
CA GLN A 14 30.39 11.49 -40.06
C GLN A 14 31.53 10.63 -39.48
N PHE A 15 31.42 9.30 -39.55
CA PHE A 15 32.45 8.31 -39.22
C PHE A 15 32.47 7.20 -40.29
N ASN A 16 33.65 6.66 -40.60
CA ASN A 16 33.80 5.53 -41.50
C ASN A 16 33.69 4.22 -40.71
N TRP A 17 33.09 3.18 -41.28
CA TRP A 17 33.08 1.84 -40.69
C TRP A 17 33.54 0.77 -41.68
N GLN A 18 34.10 -0.31 -41.14
CA GLN A 18 34.59 -1.48 -41.89
C GLN A 18 34.19 -2.76 -41.16
N GLU A 19 33.59 -3.71 -41.87
CA GLU A 19 33.31 -5.04 -41.34
C GLU A 19 34.58 -5.86 -41.12
N THR A 20 34.57 -6.67 -40.06
CA THR A 20 35.64 -7.61 -39.73
C THR A 20 35.01 -8.94 -39.29
N PRO A 21 35.75 -10.07 -39.31
CA PRO A 21 35.20 -11.34 -38.85
C PRO A 21 34.70 -11.33 -37.40
N SER A 22 35.27 -10.48 -36.54
CA SER A 22 34.94 -10.39 -35.12
C SER A 22 33.94 -9.28 -34.76
N GLY A 23 33.55 -8.42 -35.71
CA GLY A 23 32.69 -7.26 -35.42
C GLY A 23 32.77 -6.15 -36.48
N ILE A 24 32.43 -4.93 -36.09
CA ILE A 24 32.56 -3.75 -36.97
C ILE A 24 33.54 -2.75 -36.36
N ARG A 25 34.45 -2.23 -37.18
CA ARG A 25 35.44 -1.22 -36.79
C ARG A 25 35.03 0.14 -37.31
N PHE A 26 34.90 1.11 -36.41
CA PHE A 26 34.62 2.51 -36.72
C PHE A 26 35.89 3.36 -36.67
N THR A 27 36.03 4.33 -37.57
CA THR A 27 37.20 5.21 -37.73
C THR A 27 36.75 6.64 -38.07
N ALA A 28 37.60 7.63 -37.77
CA ALA A 28 37.33 9.02 -38.16
C ALA A 28 37.41 9.20 -39.70
N PRO A 29 36.71 10.19 -40.29
CA PRO A 29 36.77 10.47 -41.73
C PRO A 29 38.14 10.97 -42.21
N SER A 30 38.97 11.50 -41.30
CA SER A 30 40.33 11.94 -41.60
C SER A 30 41.33 10.92 -41.09
N ASP A 31 42.21 10.44 -41.97
CA ASP A 31 43.23 9.42 -41.66
C ASP A 31 44.25 9.86 -40.59
N ASN A 32 44.27 11.15 -40.22
CA ASN A 32 45.25 11.76 -39.32
C ASN A 32 44.80 11.90 -37.85
N LEU A 33 43.54 11.57 -37.52
CA LEU A 33 43.01 11.72 -36.15
C LEU A 33 42.48 10.38 -35.62
N SER A 34 42.67 10.09 -34.33
CA SER A 34 41.92 9.02 -33.67
C SER A 34 40.45 9.42 -33.53
N LEU A 35 39.55 8.44 -33.41
CA LEU A 35 38.11 8.69 -33.21
C LEU A 35 37.83 9.55 -31.96
N THR A 36 38.62 9.36 -30.89
CA THR A 36 38.61 10.18 -29.67
C THR A 36 39.06 11.62 -29.90
N GLU A 37 40.13 11.83 -30.68
CA GLU A 37 40.66 13.16 -31.02
C GLU A 37 39.74 13.92 -31.98
N TYR A 38 39.13 13.20 -32.92
CA TYR A 38 38.14 13.76 -33.83
C TYR A 38 36.88 14.22 -33.07
N ALA A 39 36.40 13.41 -32.12
CA ALA A 39 35.26 13.76 -31.26
C ALA A 39 35.52 14.97 -30.35
N ALA A 40 36.73 15.12 -29.81
CA ALA A 40 37.11 16.26 -28.98
C ALA A 40 37.10 17.60 -29.75
N ASN A 41 37.25 17.56 -31.07
CA ASN A 41 37.31 18.72 -31.95
C ASN A 41 36.01 18.95 -32.75
N MET A 42 34.92 18.26 -32.42
CA MET A 42 33.66 18.42 -33.14
C MET A 42 33.01 19.78 -32.90
N PRO A 43 32.52 20.46 -33.96
CA PRO A 43 31.73 21.67 -33.82
C PRO A 43 30.50 21.43 -32.92
N THR A 44 30.15 22.42 -32.09
CA THR A 44 28.99 22.35 -31.19
C THR A 44 27.66 22.16 -31.92
N ASP A 45 27.59 22.50 -33.21
CA ASP A 45 26.45 22.36 -34.12
C ASP A 45 26.40 21.02 -34.85
N ALA A 46 27.38 20.13 -34.68
CA ALA A 46 27.42 18.79 -35.28
C ALA A 46 26.63 17.74 -34.45
N TYR A 47 25.33 18.02 -34.22
CA TYR A 47 24.47 17.23 -33.32
C TYR A 47 24.43 15.71 -33.62
N HIS A 48 24.50 15.32 -34.90
CA HIS A 48 24.43 13.91 -35.28
C HIS A 48 25.71 13.14 -34.91
N ALA A 49 26.90 13.71 -35.14
CA ALA A 49 28.15 13.07 -34.74
C ALA A 49 28.39 13.11 -33.24
N GLN A 50 27.91 14.15 -32.54
CA GLN A 50 27.91 14.16 -31.07
C GLN A 50 27.06 13.01 -30.51
N ALA A 51 25.91 12.73 -31.11
CA ALA A 51 25.06 11.60 -30.72
C ALA A 51 25.73 10.24 -31.01
N GLN A 52 26.34 10.08 -32.19
CA GLN A 52 27.14 8.88 -32.53
C GLN A 52 28.31 8.67 -31.55
N TRP A 53 29.02 9.75 -31.20
CA TRP A 53 30.11 9.70 -30.23
C TRP A 53 29.64 9.34 -28.82
N LEU A 54 28.49 9.87 -28.38
CA LEU A 54 27.93 9.55 -27.06
C LEU A 54 27.60 8.07 -26.95
N LEU A 55 27.05 7.46 -28.01
CA LEU A 55 26.79 6.02 -28.09
C LEU A 55 28.10 5.21 -28.04
N PHE A 56 29.12 5.60 -28.82
CA PHE A 56 30.43 4.95 -28.74
C PHE A 56 31.05 5.02 -27.35
N LYS A 57 30.92 6.16 -26.67
CA LYS A 57 31.41 6.34 -25.30
C LYS A 57 30.67 5.45 -24.30
N GLU A 58 29.35 5.37 -24.41
CA GLU A 58 28.52 4.49 -23.59
C GLU A 58 28.93 3.02 -23.75
N LEU A 59 29.12 2.56 -25.00
CA LEU A 59 29.56 1.19 -25.28
C LEU A 59 30.98 0.91 -24.76
N LEU A 60 31.90 1.88 -24.87
CA LEU A 60 33.25 1.77 -24.29
C LEU A 60 33.23 1.73 -22.76
N ASP A 61 32.46 2.62 -22.12
CA ASP A 61 32.35 2.71 -20.65
C ASP A 61 31.72 1.43 -20.06
N ASN A 62 30.83 0.77 -20.82
CA ASN A 62 30.21 -0.51 -20.45
C ASN A 62 31.07 -1.74 -20.80
N GLY A 63 32.22 -1.57 -21.46
CA GLY A 63 33.06 -2.69 -21.91
C GLY A 63 32.49 -3.49 -23.09
N GLN A 64 31.49 -2.95 -23.79
CA GLN A 64 30.81 -3.54 -24.95
C GLN A 64 31.49 -3.17 -26.29
N ALA A 65 32.49 -2.30 -26.23
CA ALA A 65 33.34 -1.96 -27.36
C ALA A 65 34.79 -1.85 -26.89
N GLU A 66 35.73 -2.08 -27.81
CA GLU A 66 37.16 -1.98 -27.54
C GLU A 66 37.79 -0.86 -28.37
N SER A 67 38.63 -0.05 -27.75
CA SER A 67 39.46 0.90 -28.50
C SER A 67 40.58 0.14 -29.23
N SER A 68 40.55 0.13 -30.55
CA SER A 68 41.52 -0.57 -31.39
C SER A 68 42.26 0.41 -32.31
N GLY A 69 43.46 0.80 -31.89
CA GLY A 69 44.29 1.76 -32.62
C GLY A 69 43.64 3.14 -32.76
N ARG A 70 43.43 3.61 -33.99
CA ARG A 70 42.77 4.91 -34.28
C ARG A 70 41.23 4.85 -34.31
N GLY A 71 40.64 3.71 -33.97
CA GLY A 71 39.20 3.45 -34.09
C GLY A 71 38.59 2.71 -32.91
N ILE A 72 37.29 2.45 -32.99
CA ILE A 72 36.53 1.67 -31.99
C ILE A 72 36.04 0.41 -32.68
N HIS A 73 36.30 -0.74 -32.08
CA HIS A 73 35.81 -2.04 -32.52
C HIS A 73 34.64 -2.46 -31.64
N ILE A 74 33.49 -2.75 -32.27
CA ILE A 74 32.33 -3.30 -31.59
C ILE A 74 32.21 -4.77 -32.02
N PRO A 75 32.31 -5.74 -31.09
CA PRO A 75 32.17 -7.16 -31.35
C PRO A 75 30.85 -7.56 -32.01
N CYS A 76 30.81 -8.66 -32.78
CA CYS A 76 29.60 -9.10 -33.51
C CYS A 76 28.38 -9.36 -32.62
N ASP A 77 28.59 -9.93 -31.44
CA ASP A 77 27.57 -10.21 -30.43
C ASP A 77 26.95 -8.92 -29.88
N GLU A 78 27.76 -7.90 -29.61
CA GLU A 78 27.28 -6.57 -29.19
C GLU A 78 26.62 -5.80 -30.35
N MET A 79 27.19 -5.88 -31.55
CA MET A 79 26.63 -5.25 -32.77
C MET A 79 25.21 -5.74 -33.09
N CYS A 80 24.95 -7.05 -32.90
CA CYS A 80 23.64 -7.63 -33.13
C CYS A 80 22.62 -7.31 -32.02
N CYS A 81 23.05 -6.74 -30.88
CA CYS A 81 22.18 -6.35 -29.77
C CYS A 81 21.73 -4.88 -29.81
N LEU A 82 22.30 -4.07 -30.71
CA LEU A 82 21.94 -2.66 -30.87
C LEU A 82 20.49 -2.49 -31.34
N ASP A 83 19.79 -1.51 -30.78
CA ASP A 83 18.41 -1.22 -31.16
C ASP A 83 18.32 -0.53 -32.54
N THR A 84 17.11 -0.44 -33.10
CA THR A 84 16.91 0.16 -34.44
C THR A 84 17.33 1.63 -34.51
N ILE A 85 17.25 2.37 -33.40
CA ILE A 85 17.63 3.80 -33.34
C ILE A 85 19.15 3.92 -33.32
N GLU A 86 19.83 3.08 -32.55
CA GLU A 86 21.29 2.99 -32.47
C GLU A 86 21.90 2.54 -33.80
N GLN A 87 21.31 1.54 -34.46
CA GLN A 87 21.73 1.09 -35.79
C GLN A 87 21.61 2.20 -36.84
N GLN A 88 20.48 2.92 -36.83
CA GLN A 88 20.27 4.08 -37.70
C GLN A 88 21.24 5.22 -37.39
N LEU A 89 21.50 5.46 -36.10
CA LEU A 89 22.44 6.46 -35.64
C LEU A 89 23.86 6.17 -36.13
N LEU A 90 24.28 4.90 -36.12
CA LEU A 90 25.61 4.47 -36.59
C LEU A 90 25.71 4.32 -38.13
N GLY A 91 24.61 4.53 -38.87
CA GLY A 91 24.60 4.40 -40.32
C GLY A 91 24.82 2.96 -40.79
N LEU A 92 24.35 1.98 -40.02
CA LEU A 92 24.48 0.55 -40.31
C LEU A 92 23.42 0.08 -41.31
N PRO A 93 23.69 -1.01 -42.06
CA PRO A 93 22.70 -1.59 -42.98
C PRO A 93 21.47 -2.13 -42.25
N GLU A 94 20.32 -2.14 -42.91
CA GLU A 94 19.09 -2.75 -42.37
C GLU A 94 19.31 -4.26 -42.07
N PRO A 95 18.58 -4.82 -41.09
CA PRO A 95 18.62 -6.25 -40.81
C PRO A 95 18.18 -7.11 -42.00
N TYR A 96 18.76 -8.31 -42.17
CA TYR A 96 18.41 -9.23 -43.24
C TYR A 96 16.96 -9.72 -43.09
N PRO A 97 16.05 -9.33 -44.01
CA PRO A 97 14.61 -9.46 -43.77
C PRO A 97 14.00 -10.74 -44.37
N PHE A 98 14.83 -11.68 -44.84
CA PHE A 98 14.37 -12.85 -45.58
C PHE A 98 14.80 -14.16 -44.91
N ASP A 99 14.21 -15.28 -45.33
CA ASP A 99 14.43 -16.58 -44.69
C ASP A 99 15.83 -17.14 -44.96
N ILE A 100 16.32 -17.94 -44.02
CA ILE A 100 17.50 -18.79 -44.16
C ILE A 100 17.01 -20.23 -44.36
N GLY A 101 17.40 -20.87 -45.45
CA GLY A 101 17.10 -22.28 -45.70
C GLY A 101 18.24 -23.17 -45.20
N ILE A 102 17.92 -24.20 -44.42
CA ILE A 102 18.89 -25.18 -43.91
C ILE A 102 18.58 -26.56 -44.49
N ARG A 103 19.59 -27.19 -45.06
CA ARG A 103 19.55 -28.53 -45.63
C ARG A 103 20.53 -29.45 -44.91
N SER A 104 20.18 -30.72 -44.88
CA SER A 104 21.03 -31.80 -44.39
C SER A 104 21.76 -32.48 -45.53
N SER A 105 23.05 -32.72 -45.33
CA SER A 105 23.87 -33.60 -46.16
C SER A 105 24.26 -34.81 -45.33
N GLY A 106 23.70 -35.97 -45.67
CA GLY A 106 23.84 -37.22 -44.90
C GLY A 106 22.75 -37.39 -43.83
N THR A 107 22.94 -38.36 -42.92
CA THR A 107 22.00 -38.67 -41.84
C THR A 107 22.65 -38.49 -40.47
N LEU A 108 21.91 -38.03 -39.47
CA LEU A 108 22.43 -37.70 -38.12
C LEU A 108 23.20 -38.83 -37.42
N ASN A 109 23.00 -40.09 -37.84
CA ASN A 109 23.71 -41.27 -37.34
C ASN A 109 25.09 -41.51 -37.96
N GLN A 110 25.43 -40.79 -39.04
CA GLN A 110 26.72 -40.91 -39.69
C GLN A 110 27.64 -39.75 -39.26
N PRO A 111 28.94 -40.01 -39.11
CA PRO A 111 29.91 -38.99 -38.69
C PRO A 111 30.24 -37.98 -39.80
N ASP A 112 29.84 -38.25 -41.04
CA ASP A 112 29.98 -37.36 -42.20
C ASP A 112 28.82 -36.36 -42.36
N PHE A 113 27.83 -36.40 -41.46
CA PHE A 113 26.68 -35.49 -41.46
C PHE A 113 27.10 -34.01 -41.35
N ARG A 114 26.47 -33.16 -42.17
CA ARG A 114 26.74 -31.71 -42.26
C ARG A 114 25.46 -30.93 -42.54
N TYR A 115 25.47 -29.66 -42.13
CA TYR A 115 24.43 -28.71 -42.48
C TYR A 115 24.89 -27.82 -43.62
N ASP A 116 24.05 -27.63 -44.61
CA ASP A 116 24.24 -26.63 -45.66
C ASP A 116 23.17 -25.55 -45.48
N TYR A 117 23.57 -24.29 -45.41
CA TYR A 117 22.62 -23.17 -45.35
C TYR A 117 22.68 -22.32 -46.61
N GLN A 118 21.53 -21.75 -46.98
CA GLN A 118 21.39 -20.83 -48.10
C GLN A 118 20.48 -19.67 -47.69
N PHE A 119 20.85 -18.45 -48.08
CA PHE A 119 20.00 -17.28 -47.87
C PHE A 119 18.92 -17.27 -48.95
N LEU A 120 17.68 -16.91 -48.61
CA LEU A 120 16.54 -16.95 -49.52
C LEU A 120 16.01 -15.55 -49.82
N LYS A 121 15.50 -15.35 -51.03
CA LYS A 121 14.72 -14.15 -51.40
C LYS A 121 13.25 -14.31 -50.96
N PRO A 122 12.43 -13.25 -50.99
CA PRO A 122 10.97 -13.34 -50.79
C PRO A 122 10.27 -14.38 -51.68
N ASP A 123 10.81 -14.65 -52.86
CA ASP A 123 10.29 -15.66 -53.79
C ASP A 123 10.88 -17.06 -53.54
N GLN A 124 11.49 -17.29 -52.38
CA GLN A 124 12.10 -18.56 -51.94
C GLN A 124 13.25 -19.05 -52.83
N LYS A 125 13.82 -18.18 -53.69
CA LYS A 125 14.99 -18.52 -54.50
C LYS A 125 16.30 -18.27 -53.74
N PRO A 126 17.36 -19.06 -53.99
CA PRO A 126 18.66 -18.86 -53.36
C PRO A 126 19.27 -17.49 -53.65
N LEU A 127 19.94 -16.98 -52.62
CA LEU A 127 20.75 -15.78 -52.59
C LEU A 127 22.13 -16.19 -52.05
N HIS A 128 23.20 -15.70 -52.69
CA HIS A 128 24.57 -16.03 -52.32
C HIS A 128 25.33 -14.77 -51.89
N PRO A 129 25.01 -14.18 -50.72
CA PRO A 129 25.81 -13.11 -50.15
C PRO A 129 27.15 -13.66 -49.63
N GLU A 130 28.18 -12.82 -49.67
CA GLU A 130 29.41 -13.02 -48.89
C GLU A 130 29.12 -12.64 -47.43
N ARG A 131 29.34 -13.57 -46.49
CA ARG A 131 29.15 -13.33 -45.05
C ARG A 131 30.50 -12.96 -44.42
N ILE A 132 30.57 -11.80 -43.76
CA ILE A 132 31.73 -11.33 -43.00
C ILE A 132 31.26 -10.98 -41.59
N GLY A 133 31.49 -11.87 -40.64
CA GLY A 133 30.99 -11.74 -39.27
C GLY A 133 29.46 -11.63 -39.24
N CYS A 134 28.95 -10.53 -38.69
CA CYS A 134 27.52 -10.21 -38.62
C CYS A 134 26.97 -9.50 -39.87
N VAL A 135 27.78 -9.20 -40.89
CA VAL A 135 27.37 -8.48 -42.10
C VAL A 135 27.25 -9.43 -43.29
N LEU A 136 26.17 -9.29 -44.07
CA LEU A 136 25.95 -9.96 -45.35
C LEU A 136 26.15 -8.98 -46.50
N ARG A 137 27.11 -9.25 -47.38
CA ARG A 137 27.44 -8.44 -48.54
C ARG A 137 26.95 -9.11 -49.84
N LEU A 138 26.08 -8.43 -50.57
CA LEU A 138 25.64 -8.85 -51.90
C LEU A 138 26.45 -8.17 -53.00
N THR A 139 26.70 -6.87 -52.83
CA THR A 139 27.63 -6.04 -53.62
C THR A 139 28.05 -4.85 -52.75
N GLU A 140 28.96 -3.99 -53.21
CA GLU A 140 29.42 -2.81 -52.45
C GLU A 140 28.30 -1.85 -52.00
N GLU A 141 27.19 -1.76 -52.76
CA GLU A 141 26.07 -0.88 -52.42
C GLU A 141 24.92 -1.59 -51.68
N TRP A 142 25.06 -2.90 -51.46
CA TRP A 142 23.97 -3.78 -51.03
C TRP A 142 24.44 -4.70 -49.90
N MET A 143 24.25 -4.24 -48.66
CA MET A 143 24.64 -4.94 -47.44
C MET A 143 23.44 -5.08 -46.49
N TYR A 144 23.45 -6.14 -45.69
CA TYR A 144 22.49 -6.40 -44.61
C TYR A 144 23.22 -6.76 -43.32
N LEU A 145 22.61 -6.46 -42.18
CA LEU A 145 23.07 -6.93 -40.88
C LEU A 145 22.30 -8.20 -40.48
N LEU A 146 22.97 -9.21 -39.95
CA LEU A 146 22.29 -10.36 -39.35
C LEU A 146 21.63 -9.92 -38.04
N THR A 147 20.42 -10.40 -37.78
CA THR A 147 19.86 -10.30 -36.41
C THR A 147 20.69 -11.17 -35.47
N ARG A 148 20.58 -10.93 -34.16
CA ARG A 148 21.25 -11.73 -33.13
C ARG A 148 20.95 -13.23 -33.29
N GLU A 149 19.69 -13.57 -33.48
CA GLU A 149 19.24 -14.95 -33.60
C GLU A 149 19.79 -15.60 -34.87
N GLN A 150 19.78 -14.85 -35.99
CA GLN A 150 20.35 -15.33 -37.25
C GLN A 150 21.86 -15.53 -37.16
N PHE A 151 22.59 -14.61 -36.51
CA PHE A 151 24.03 -14.72 -36.32
C PHE A 151 24.40 -15.95 -35.47
N ILE A 152 23.74 -16.13 -34.32
CA ILE A 152 23.99 -17.29 -33.45
C ILE A 152 23.68 -18.60 -34.18
N LEU A 153 22.56 -18.68 -34.91
CA LEU A 153 22.22 -19.86 -35.69
C LEU A 153 23.32 -20.24 -36.68
N LEU A 154 23.82 -19.28 -37.45
CA LEU A 154 24.84 -19.54 -38.46
C LEU A 154 26.19 -19.91 -37.84
N GLU A 155 26.58 -19.27 -36.73
CA GLU A 155 27.79 -19.65 -35.97
C GLU A 155 27.72 -21.10 -35.47
N GLU A 156 26.56 -21.54 -34.96
CA GLU A 156 26.39 -22.92 -34.48
C GLU A 156 26.41 -23.94 -35.62
N LEU A 157 25.87 -23.60 -36.80
CA LEU A 157 25.96 -24.44 -37.99
C LEU A 157 27.42 -24.59 -38.46
N ASP A 158 28.18 -23.49 -38.49
CA ASP A 158 29.60 -23.50 -38.86
C ASP A 158 30.47 -24.25 -37.84
N ALA A 159 30.22 -24.02 -36.54
CA ALA A 159 30.88 -24.73 -35.46
C ALA A 159 30.60 -26.24 -35.53
N PHE A 160 29.37 -26.66 -35.85
CA PHE A 160 29.07 -28.07 -36.04
C PHE A 160 29.81 -28.66 -37.24
N ASN A 161 29.83 -27.95 -38.37
CA ASN A 161 30.46 -28.42 -39.59
C ASN A 161 31.98 -28.59 -39.46
N THR A 162 32.64 -27.72 -38.68
CA THR A 162 34.10 -27.69 -38.47
C THR A 162 34.63 -28.68 -37.43
N ARG A 163 33.76 -29.36 -36.66
CA ARG A 163 34.17 -30.40 -35.69
C ARG A 163 34.90 -31.58 -36.33
N GLU A 164 35.83 -32.16 -35.59
CA GLU A 164 36.53 -33.38 -35.99
C GLU A 164 35.56 -34.57 -36.11
N VAL A 165 35.84 -35.48 -37.06
CA VAL A 165 35.00 -36.66 -37.33
C VAL A 165 34.90 -37.58 -36.11
N ALA A 166 35.93 -37.59 -35.24
CA ALA A 166 35.96 -38.36 -34.00
C ALA A 166 34.91 -37.89 -32.97
N ASP A 167 34.54 -36.60 -33.02
CA ASP A 167 33.57 -35.99 -32.09
C ASP A 167 32.13 -36.07 -32.60
N LYS A 168 31.95 -36.42 -33.89
CA LYS A 168 30.64 -36.56 -34.56
C LYS A 168 30.08 -37.97 -34.42
N ASN A 169 29.73 -38.36 -33.20
CA ASN A 169 28.96 -39.59 -32.97
C ASN A 169 27.46 -39.30 -32.95
N PHE A 170 26.64 -40.35 -33.06
CA PHE A 170 25.19 -40.23 -33.15
C PHE A 170 24.55 -39.42 -32.01
N GLN A 171 25.04 -39.58 -30.76
CA GLN A 171 24.51 -38.84 -29.61
C GLN A 171 24.92 -37.37 -29.64
N ALA A 172 26.20 -37.10 -29.92
CA ALA A 172 26.72 -35.74 -30.05
C ALA A 172 25.98 -34.98 -31.16
N ASN A 173 25.74 -35.64 -32.30
CA ASN A 173 24.98 -35.07 -33.41
C ASN A 173 23.54 -34.74 -33.04
N LEU A 174 22.86 -35.60 -32.27
CA LEU A 174 21.49 -35.34 -31.81
C LEU A 174 21.39 -34.19 -30.81
N LEU A 175 22.36 -34.06 -29.89
CA LEU A 175 22.39 -32.97 -28.92
C LEU A 175 22.57 -31.61 -29.59
N GLU A 176 23.52 -31.52 -30.52
CA GLU A 176 23.75 -30.30 -31.31
C GLU A 176 22.57 -30.00 -32.23
N PHE A 177 21.96 -31.02 -32.84
CA PHE A 177 20.78 -30.83 -33.66
C PHE A 177 19.61 -30.26 -32.85
N ALA A 178 19.41 -30.67 -31.60
CA ALA A 178 18.36 -30.08 -30.74
C ALA A 178 18.59 -28.58 -30.50
N LYS A 179 19.85 -28.17 -30.27
CA LYS A 179 20.24 -26.76 -30.13
C LYS A 179 20.01 -25.97 -31.42
N ILE A 180 20.50 -26.49 -32.55
CA ILE A 180 20.39 -25.87 -33.88
C ILE A 180 18.92 -25.76 -34.32
N LYS A 181 18.10 -26.79 -34.10
CA LYS A 181 16.67 -26.77 -34.43
C LYS A 181 15.90 -25.75 -33.59
N GLY A 182 16.26 -25.59 -32.32
CA GLY A 182 15.70 -24.53 -31.46
C GLY A 182 15.98 -23.13 -32.01
N LEU A 183 17.23 -22.86 -32.38
CA LEU A 183 17.64 -21.59 -33.01
C LEU A 183 16.97 -21.37 -34.37
N ALA A 184 16.90 -22.42 -35.20
CA ALA A 184 16.25 -22.36 -36.51
C ALA A 184 14.76 -22.00 -36.42
N ASN A 185 14.05 -22.53 -35.43
CA ASN A 185 12.64 -22.19 -35.19
C ASN A 185 12.48 -20.73 -34.74
N GLN A 186 13.38 -20.22 -33.89
CA GLN A 186 13.36 -18.83 -33.42
C GLN A 186 13.62 -17.83 -34.56
N THR A 187 14.50 -18.18 -35.50
CA THR A 187 14.80 -17.34 -36.67
C THR A 187 13.78 -17.50 -37.81
N GLY A 188 12.83 -18.44 -37.71
CA GLY A 188 11.94 -18.81 -38.81
C GLY A 188 12.67 -19.46 -40.00
N ALA A 189 13.80 -20.12 -39.77
CA ALA A 189 14.58 -20.75 -40.83
C ALA A 189 13.84 -21.96 -41.47
N ALA A 190 13.89 -22.05 -42.79
CA ALA A 190 13.25 -23.12 -43.55
C ALA A 190 14.11 -24.39 -43.52
N LEU A 191 13.71 -25.36 -42.70
CA LEU A 191 14.36 -26.67 -42.62
C LEU A 191 13.93 -27.58 -43.79
N ASP A 192 14.84 -28.42 -44.27
CA ASP A 192 14.47 -29.50 -45.19
C ASP A 192 13.53 -30.53 -44.53
N ARG A 193 12.95 -31.41 -45.36
CA ARG A 193 11.96 -32.39 -44.89
C ARG A 193 12.51 -33.32 -43.80
N TYR A 194 13.78 -33.73 -43.89
CA TYR A 194 14.39 -34.66 -42.95
C TYR A 194 14.60 -33.99 -41.57
N LEU A 195 15.19 -32.80 -41.55
CA LEU A 195 15.40 -32.00 -40.34
C LEU A 195 14.08 -31.53 -39.73
N HIS A 196 13.06 -31.28 -40.56
CA HIS A 196 11.75 -30.91 -40.07
C HIS A 196 11.07 -32.06 -39.33
N GLN A 197 11.10 -33.28 -39.89
CA GLN A 197 10.44 -34.49 -39.35
C GLN A 197 11.14 -35.13 -38.15
N GLU A 198 12.43 -34.90 -37.95
CA GLU A 198 13.17 -35.41 -36.80
C GLU A 198 13.04 -34.47 -35.60
N LYS A 199 12.35 -34.89 -34.53
CA LYS A 199 12.25 -34.11 -33.30
C LYS A 199 13.16 -34.72 -32.24
N VAL A 200 14.04 -33.91 -31.65
CA VAL A 200 14.95 -34.35 -30.60
C VAL A 200 14.69 -33.55 -29.34
N VAL A 201 14.49 -34.26 -28.23
CA VAL A 201 14.30 -33.70 -26.90
C VAL A 201 15.45 -34.20 -26.03
N ALA A 202 16.32 -33.28 -25.63
CA ALA A 202 17.40 -33.55 -24.67
C ALA A 202 17.08 -32.79 -23.38
N PRO A 203 16.35 -33.40 -22.43
CA PRO A 203 15.99 -32.71 -21.19
C PRO A 203 17.24 -32.40 -20.37
N LYS A 204 17.30 -31.21 -19.77
CA LYS A 204 18.33 -30.90 -18.76
C LYS A 204 17.97 -31.52 -17.40
N THR A 205 16.69 -31.54 -17.08
CA THR A 205 16.09 -32.13 -15.87
C THR A 205 14.95 -33.07 -16.26
N ILE A 206 14.74 -34.10 -15.45
CA ILE A 206 13.68 -35.10 -15.63
C ILE A 206 12.67 -34.92 -14.51
N ARG A 207 11.38 -34.80 -14.85
CA ARG A 207 10.32 -34.67 -13.85
C ARG A 207 9.95 -36.03 -13.26
N LEU A 208 9.57 -36.08 -11.99
CA LEU A 208 9.06 -37.30 -11.36
C LEU A 208 7.59 -37.10 -10.96
N ARG A 209 6.68 -37.75 -11.68
CA ARG A 209 5.23 -37.78 -11.37
C ARG A 209 4.90 -38.95 -10.45
N LEU A 210 3.88 -38.78 -9.61
CA LEU A 210 3.38 -39.81 -8.72
C LEU A 210 2.01 -40.30 -9.19
N ARG A 211 1.79 -41.61 -9.24
CA ARG A 211 0.49 -42.22 -9.57
C ARG A 211 0.10 -43.24 -8.52
N ALA A 212 -1.13 -43.16 -8.00
CA ALA A 212 -1.64 -44.18 -7.08
C ALA A 212 -1.83 -45.53 -7.79
N SER A 213 -1.30 -46.62 -7.21
CA SER A 213 -1.39 -47.98 -7.76
C SER A 213 -1.66 -48.98 -6.64
N GLY A 214 -2.90 -49.42 -6.50
CA GLY A 214 -3.33 -50.34 -5.43
C GLY A 214 -3.05 -49.78 -4.02
N ASP A 215 -2.20 -50.48 -3.26
CA ASP A 215 -1.79 -50.12 -1.90
C ASP A 215 -0.52 -49.24 -1.84
N GLY A 216 0.04 -48.84 -3.00
CA GLY A 216 1.29 -48.08 -3.11
C GLY A 216 1.23 -46.90 -4.08
N ILE A 217 2.37 -46.25 -4.28
CA ILE A 217 2.55 -45.10 -5.16
C ILE A 217 3.64 -45.43 -6.17
N GLU A 218 3.33 -45.20 -7.44
CA GLU A 218 4.25 -45.37 -8.55
C GLU A 218 4.95 -44.05 -8.89
N ILE A 219 6.28 -44.09 -8.99
CA ILE A 219 7.10 -42.95 -9.43
C ILE A 219 7.36 -43.09 -10.93
N ILE A 220 6.93 -42.10 -11.73
CA ILE A 220 6.98 -42.13 -13.19
C ILE A 220 7.86 -40.97 -13.68
N PRO A 221 8.89 -41.22 -14.51
CA PRO A 221 9.65 -40.14 -15.11
C PRO A 221 8.83 -39.45 -16.21
N ASP A 222 8.86 -38.13 -16.21
CA ASP A 222 8.19 -37.26 -17.18
C ASP A 222 9.19 -36.31 -17.84
N VAL A 223 9.05 -36.13 -19.14
CA VAL A 223 10.00 -35.37 -19.97
C VAL A 223 9.23 -34.28 -20.71
N ALA A 224 9.57 -33.03 -20.42
CA ALA A 224 8.90 -31.88 -21.03
C ALA A 224 9.01 -31.92 -22.57
N GLY A 225 7.87 -31.70 -23.25
CA GLY A 225 7.79 -31.66 -24.72
C GLY A 225 7.59 -33.02 -25.40
N VAL A 226 7.36 -34.06 -24.60
CA VAL A 226 7.15 -35.45 -25.03
C VAL A 226 5.81 -35.95 -24.49
N ASP A 227 5.11 -36.81 -25.24
CA ASP A 227 3.91 -37.50 -24.74
C ASP A 227 4.30 -38.43 -23.59
N SER A 228 3.82 -38.11 -22.39
CA SER A 228 4.24 -38.78 -21.17
C SER A 228 3.74 -40.22 -21.06
N GLU A 229 2.60 -40.56 -21.65
CA GLU A 229 2.06 -41.93 -21.64
C GLU A 229 2.83 -42.82 -22.62
N GLN A 230 3.16 -42.30 -23.79
CA GLN A 230 3.99 -43.00 -24.76
C GLN A 230 5.42 -43.17 -24.24
N PHE A 231 5.99 -42.13 -23.61
CA PHE A 231 7.31 -42.21 -23.01
C PHE A 231 7.35 -43.23 -21.88
N GLU A 232 6.37 -43.23 -20.97
CA GLU A 232 6.23 -44.23 -19.92
C GLU A 232 6.17 -45.66 -20.50
N ALA A 233 5.33 -45.88 -21.51
CA ALA A 233 5.17 -47.21 -22.14
C ALA A 233 6.45 -47.71 -22.82
N VAL A 234 7.29 -46.83 -23.38
CA VAL A 234 8.58 -47.21 -23.94
C VAL A 234 9.63 -47.35 -22.84
N PHE A 235 9.67 -46.44 -21.86
CA PHE A 235 10.56 -46.50 -20.71
C PHE A 235 10.41 -47.82 -19.95
N ASP A 236 9.18 -48.30 -19.75
CA ASP A 236 8.87 -49.53 -19.02
C ASP A 236 9.19 -50.82 -19.78
N LYS A 237 9.37 -50.77 -21.10
CA LYS A 237 9.84 -51.93 -21.88
C LYS A 237 11.32 -52.26 -21.65
N PHE A 238 12.13 -51.27 -21.25
CA PHE A 238 13.55 -51.46 -21.03
C PHE A 238 13.84 -51.65 -19.53
N PRO A 239 14.45 -52.78 -19.11
CA PRO A 239 14.77 -53.02 -17.71
C PRO A 239 15.89 -52.09 -17.19
N ASN A 240 16.79 -51.66 -18.07
CA ASN A 240 17.80 -50.64 -17.79
C ASN A 240 17.50 -49.38 -18.62
N PRO A 241 17.69 -48.16 -18.08
CA PRO A 241 17.49 -46.95 -18.85
C PRO A 241 18.43 -46.89 -20.05
N GLU A 242 17.87 -46.60 -21.22
CA GLU A 242 18.60 -46.41 -22.46
C GLU A 242 19.07 -44.95 -22.60
N THR A 243 20.13 -44.74 -23.38
CA THR A 243 20.59 -43.38 -23.69
C THR A 243 19.64 -42.65 -24.63
N THR A 244 18.84 -43.37 -25.40
CA THR A 244 17.95 -42.79 -26.40
C THR A 244 16.65 -43.58 -26.50
N TYR A 245 15.52 -42.89 -26.36
CA TYR A 245 14.18 -43.46 -26.52
C TYR A 245 13.54 -42.91 -27.79
N ASN A 246 12.98 -43.80 -28.62
CA ASN A 246 12.32 -43.44 -29.87
C ASN A 246 10.80 -43.53 -29.72
N LEU A 247 10.11 -42.43 -29.96
CA LEU A 247 8.65 -42.30 -29.85
C LEU A 247 8.06 -42.00 -31.23
N PRO A 248 7.15 -42.84 -31.74
CA PRO A 248 6.53 -42.64 -33.03
C PRO A 248 5.50 -41.50 -32.99
N GLU A 249 5.49 -40.62 -34.00
CA GLU A 249 4.46 -39.58 -34.13
C GLU A 249 3.36 -39.95 -35.14
N PRO A 250 2.12 -39.45 -34.98
CA PRO A 250 1.00 -39.76 -35.87
C PRO A 250 1.20 -39.36 -37.35
N ASP A 251 2.07 -38.40 -37.62
CA ASP A 251 2.38 -37.85 -38.95
C ASP A 251 3.51 -38.61 -39.68
N GLY A 252 4.02 -39.69 -39.09
CA GLY A 252 5.16 -40.45 -39.59
C GLY A 252 6.53 -39.91 -39.17
N GLY A 253 6.57 -38.84 -38.36
CA GLY A 253 7.75 -38.34 -37.68
C GLY A 253 8.20 -39.21 -36.50
N ARG A 254 9.32 -38.83 -35.89
CA ARG A 254 9.86 -39.49 -34.70
C ARG A 254 10.34 -38.45 -33.70
N THR A 255 9.87 -38.56 -32.45
CA THR A 255 10.47 -37.87 -31.30
C THR A 255 11.52 -38.77 -30.67
N ARG A 256 12.76 -38.27 -30.54
CA ARG A 256 13.86 -38.95 -29.88
C ARG A 256 14.17 -38.25 -28.56
N VAL A 257 14.07 -38.97 -27.46
CA VAL A 257 14.46 -38.47 -26.14
C VAL A 257 15.89 -38.91 -25.84
N LEU A 258 16.80 -37.97 -25.68
CA LEU A 258 18.23 -38.23 -25.46
C LEU A 258 18.61 -37.89 -24.01
N PHE A 259 19.17 -38.86 -23.29
CA PHE A 259 19.68 -38.67 -21.94
C PHE A 259 21.21 -38.70 -21.92
N LEU A 260 21.82 -37.75 -21.21
CA LEU A 260 23.25 -37.77 -20.91
C LEU A 260 23.58 -38.94 -19.95
N GLU A 261 24.85 -39.33 -19.91
CA GLU A 261 25.30 -40.49 -19.13
C GLU A 261 24.89 -40.41 -17.65
N LYS A 262 25.09 -39.24 -17.02
CA LYS A 262 24.63 -38.95 -15.64
C LYS A 262 23.12 -39.13 -15.47
N GLN A 263 22.32 -38.68 -16.44
CA GLN A 263 20.86 -38.76 -16.38
C GLN A 263 20.36 -40.19 -16.56
N ARG A 264 21.00 -40.96 -17.43
CA ARG A 264 20.73 -42.39 -17.60
C ARG A 264 21.02 -43.15 -16.30
N GLU A 265 22.14 -42.87 -15.65
CA GLU A 265 22.48 -43.46 -14.35
C GLU A 265 21.44 -43.09 -13.30
N ALA A 266 21.05 -41.81 -13.24
CA ALA A 266 20.03 -41.34 -12.32
C ALA A 266 18.67 -42.04 -12.55
N LEU A 267 18.26 -42.26 -13.81
CA LEU A 267 17.03 -42.98 -14.19
C LEU A 267 16.99 -44.43 -13.69
N GLN A 268 18.14 -45.05 -13.39
CA GLN A 268 18.16 -46.38 -12.76
C GLN A 268 17.56 -46.33 -11.36
N THR A 269 17.71 -45.21 -10.67
CA THR A 269 17.15 -45.00 -9.33
C THR A 269 15.63 -44.93 -9.38
N VAL A 270 15.07 -44.32 -10.43
CA VAL A 270 13.63 -44.30 -10.70
C VAL A 270 13.09 -45.71 -10.97
N LYS A 271 13.84 -46.54 -11.70
CA LYS A 271 13.48 -47.96 -11.90
C LYS A 271 13.48 -48.76 -10.59
N ARG A 272 14.41 -48.47 -9.66
CA ARG A 272 14.48 -49.12 -8.34
C ARG A 272 13.33 -48.71 -7.43
N TYR A 273 12.95 -47.44 -7.43
CA TYR A 273 11.83 -46.90 -6.66
C TYR A 273 10.55 -46.75 -7.49
N ARG A 274 10.37 -47.60 -8.52
CA ARG A 274 9.21 -47.50 -9.45
C ARG A 274 7.89 -47.64 -8.72
N SER A 275 7.83 -48.44 -7.65
CA SER A 275 6.68 -48.61 -6.75
C SER A 275 7.16 -48.57 -5.31
N VAL A 276 6.56 -47.69 -4.50
CA VAL A 276 6.91 -47.45 -3.09
C VAL A 276 5.66 -47.46 -2.21
N SER A 277 5.81 -47.82 -0.93
CA SER A 277 4.71 -47.70 0.04
C SER A 277 4.46 -46.23 0.43
N ARG A 278 3.31 -45.91 1.03
CA ARG A 278 3.03 -44.56 1.55
C ARG A 278 4.04 -44.11 2.61
N GLU A 279 4.46 -45.00 3.50
CA GLU A 279 5.46 -44.71 4.53
C GLU A 279 6.84 -44.41 3.91
N GLN A 280 7.23 -45.15 2.86
CA GLN A 280 8.47 -44.89 2.13
C GLN A 280 8.41 -43.59 1.34
N LEU A 281 7.23 -43.22 0.80
CA LEU A 281 7.06 -41.93 0.13
C LEU A 281 7.25 -40.76 1.11
N GLU A 282 6.71 -40.85 2.33
CA GLU A 282 6.91 -39.82 3.36
C GLU A 282 8.39 -39.66 3.74
N GLU A 283 9.16 -40.75 3.76
CA GLU A 283 10.61 -40.73 4.00
C GLU A 283 11.37 -40.07 2.84
N ILE A 284 11.04 -40.44 1.60
CA ILE A 284 11.60 -39.85 0.37
C ILE A 284 11.25 -38.36 0.27
N ALA A 285 10.04 -37.96 0.66
CA ALA A 285 9.59 -36.56 0.66
C ALA A 285 10.33 -35.72 1.72
N LYS A 286 10.69 -36.31 2.87
CA LYS A 286 11.49 -35.64 3.92
C LYS A 286 12.97 -35.51 3.53
N TYR A 287 13.53 -36.49 2.82
CA TYR A 287 14.94 -36.50 2.41
C TYR A 287 15.15 -36.80 0.92
N PRO A 288 14.60 -35.98 0.00
CA PRO A 288 14.59 -36.29 -1.43
C PRO A 288 15.98 -36.42 -2.04
N GLN A 289 16.97 -35.68 -1.49
CA GLN A 289 18.35 -35.72 -1.96
C GLN A 289 19.11 -37.01 -1.59
N GLY A 290 18.58 -37.81 -0.66
CA GLY A 290 19.11 -39.14 -0.34
C GLY A 290 18.75 -40.19 -1.40
N HIS A 291 17.72 -39.93 -2.22
CA HIS A 291 17.16 -40.89 -3.16
C HIS A 291 17.23 -40.43 -4.62
N PHE A 292 17.17 -39.13 -4.88
CA PHE A 292 17.21 -38.57 -6.22
C PHE A 292 18.20 -37.41 -6.30
N ASP A 293 19.06 -37.41 -7.32
CA ASP A 293 20.01 -36.32 -7.57
C ASP A 293 19.24 -35.04 -7.95
N PRO A 294 19.29 -33.97 -7.12
CA PRO A 294 18.53 -32.74 -7.32
C PRO A 294 18.99 -31.91 -8.53
N GLU A 295 20.16 -32.19 -9.11
CA GLU A 295 20.63 -31.56 -10.36
C GLU A 295 20.00 -32.21 -11.61
N ILE A 296 19.52 -33.46 -11.47
CA ILE A 296 19.01 -34.28 -12.57
C ILE A 296 17.49 -34.44 -12.50
N PHE A 297 16.96 -34.68 -11.31
CA PHE A 297 15.54 -34.87 -11.08
C PHE A 297 14.89 -33.61 -10.51
N GLU A 298 13.88 -33.16 -11.22
CA GLU A 298 12.88 -32.25 -10.71
C GLU A 298 11.76 -33.14 -10.17
N LEU A 299 11.61 -33.26 -8.85
CA LEU A 299 10.36 -33.86 -8.33
C LEU A 299 9.24 -33.01 -8.92
N ASP A 300 8.30 -33.64 -9.65
CA ASP A 300 7.18 -32.88 -10.21
C ASP A 300 6.42 -32.33 -9.01
N PRO A 301 6.48 -31.01 -8.76
CA PRO A 301 5.76 -30.45 -7.66
C PRO A 301 4.26 -30.40 -8.02
N THR A 302 3.91 -30.60 -9.31
CA THR A 302 2.54 -30.80 -9.78
C THR A 302 2.17 -32.27 -9.58
N ASP A 303 1.69 -32.64 -8.41
CA ASP A 303 0.25 -32.62 -8.17
C ASP A 303 -0.18 -31.78 -6.94
N GLU A 304 0.74 -31.07 -6.28
CA GLU A 304 0.43 -30.26 -5.08
C GLU A 304 0.87 -28.77 -5.14
N THR A 305 1.70 -28.32 -6.09
CA THR A 305 2.30 -26.97 -6.04
C THR A 305 1.57 -25.85 -6.75
N LEU A 306 0.52 -26.15 -7.50
CA LEU A 306 -0.46 -25.13 -7.85
C LEU A 306 -1.67 -25.34 -6.94
N SER A 307 -1.44 -25.29 -5.62
CA SER A 307 -2.51 -25.18 -4.64
C SER A 307 -2.54 -23.75 -4.13
N PHE A 308 -3.74 -23.19 -4.02
CA PHE A 308 -3.92 -21.99 -3.22
C PHE A 308 -3.59 -22.31 -1.75
N SER A 309 -3.36 -21.28 -0.93
CA SER A 309 -3.29 -21.47 0.52
C SER A 309 -4.52 -22.24 1.01
N GLU A 310 -4.36 -23.09 2.03
CA GLU A 310 -5.48 -23.77 2.71
C GLU A 310 -6.55 -22.79 3.21
N ARG A 311 -6.15 -21.54 3.45
CA ARG A 311 -7.05 -20.45 3.81
C ARG A 311 -8.00 -20.05 2.68
N VAL A 312 -7.73 -20.40 1.42
CA VAL A 312 -8.56 -20.05 0.26
C VAL A 312 -9.68 -21.08 0.09
N ARG A 313 -10.91 -20.62 0.28
CA ARG A 313 -12.10 -21.47 0.12
C ARG A 313 -12.56 -21.56 -1.34
N LYS A 314 -12.58 -20.43 -2.04
CA LYS A 314 -13.06 -20.37 -3.43
C LYS A 314 -12.64 -19.12 -4.20
N ILE A 315 -12.80 -19.16 -5.51
CA ILE A 315 -12.71 -17.99 -6.39
C ILE A 315 -14.12 -17.41 -6.57
N GLY A 316 -14.32 -16.17 -6.15
CA GLY A 316 -15.65 -15.56 -6.12
C GLY A 316 -15.65 -14.07 -6.41
N ILE A 317 -16.84 -13.47 -6.49
CA ILE A 317 -16.96 -12.02 -6.66
C ILE A 317 -16.75 -11.35 -5.30
N TYR A 318 -15.88 -10.34 -5.27
CA TYR A 318 -15.73 -9.54 -4.07
C TYR A 318 -17.03 -8.84 -3.71
N ARG A 319 -17.50 -9.08 -2.49
CA ARG A 319 -18.60 -8.35 -1.88
C ARG A 319 -18.04 -7.60 -0.67
N PRO A 320 -18.05 -6.25 -0.66
CA PRO A 320 -17.63 -5.51 0.51
C PRO A 320 -18.40 -5.97 1.74
N ARG A 321 -17.69 -6.51 2.73
CA ARG A 321 -18.27 -6.91 4.01
C ARG A 321 -18.08 -5.77 4.99
N VAL A 322 -19.13 -5.45 5.73
CA VAL A 322 -19.08 -4.44 6.79
C VAL A 322 -19.37 -5.16 8.10
N TYR A 323 -18.37 -5.26 8.95
CA TYR A 323 -18.51 -5.84 10.27
C TYR A 323 -18.98 -4.75 11.25
N PRO A 324 -20.16 -4.89 11.88
CA PRO A 324 -20.72 -3.87 12.78
C PRO A 324 -19.81 -3.50 13.95
N PHE A 325 -18.90 -4.40 14.32
CA PHE A 325 -17.97 -4.24 15.42
C PHE A 325 -16.57 -3.74 14.99
N VAL A 326 -16.32 -3.60 13.69
CA VAL A 326 -15.06 -3.10 13.11
C VAL A 326 -15.26 -1.72 12.43
N SER A 327 -16.52 -1.33 12.13
CA SER A 327 -16.83 -0.06 11.46
C SER A 327 -17.38 1.02 12.40
N PRO A 328 -16.67 2.17 12.58
CA PRO A 328 -17.13 3.30 13.38
C PRO A 328 -18.07 4.27 12.61
N TYR A 329 -18.32 4.08 11.31
CA TYR A 329 -19.09 5.05 10.51
C TYR A 329 -20.62 4.88 10.64
N LYS A 330 -21.23 5.69 11.50
CA LYS A 330 -22.69 5.94 11.55
C LYS A 330 -23.13 6.94 10.46
N SER A 331 -22.97 6.62 9.17
CA SER A 331 -23.51 7.45 8.07
C SER A 331 -24.73 6.79 7.43
N GLU A 332 -25.89 7.46 7.51
CA GLU A 332 -27.11 7.07 6.79
C GLU A 332 -26.98 7.48 5.31
N TRP A 333 -27.31 6.56 4.40
CA TRP A 333 -27.17 6.75 2.95
C TRP A 333 -28.42 7.43 2.39
N ILE A 334 -28.34 8.71 2.03
CA ILE A 334 -29.44 9.47 1.40
C ILE A 334 -29.17 9.58 -0.10
N PRO A 335 -30.11 9.17 -0.99
CA PRO A 335 -29.94 9.29 -2.42
C PRO A 335 -29.82 10.76 -2.85
N GLY A 336 -28.80 11.06 -3.65
CA GLY A 336 -28.81 12.25 -4.49
C GLY A 336 -28.70 11.81 -5.95
N ILE A 337 -29.71 12.19 -6.74
CA ILE A 337 -29.79 11.95 -8.17
C ILE A 337 -28.92 12.99 -8.86
N VAL A 338 -28.09 12.57 -9.82
CA VAL A 338 -27.33 13.51 -10.65
C VAL A 338 -28.11 13.69 -11.95
N ILE A 339 -28.40 14.94 -12.32
CA ILE A 339 -29.13 15.34 -13.51
C ILE A 339 -28.23 16.25 -14.32
N GLU A 340 -28.22 16.09 -15.64
CA GLU A 340 -27.48 16.95 -16.54
C GLU A 340 -28.36 18.14 -16.93
N ASP A 341 -27.84 19.35 -16.78
CA ASP A 341 -28.54 20.54 -17.27
C ASP A 341 -28.28 20.77 -18.78
N GLU A 342 -28.98 21.72 -19.39
CA GLU A 342 -28.88 22.03 -20.82
C GLU A 342 -27.48 22.51 -21.26
N SER A 343 -26.55 22.76 -20.31
CA SER A 343 -25.15 23.12 -20.57
C SER A 343 -24.17 21.95 -20.46
N GLY A 344 -24.67 20.74 -20.15
CA GLY A 344 -23.86 19.55 -19.91
C GLY A 344 -23.30 19.47 -18.48
N ALA A 345 -23.76 20.33 -17.56
CA ALA A 345 -23.29 20.33 -16.19
C ALA A 345 -24.12 19.38 -15.31
N HIS A 346 -23.44 18.48 -14.61
CA HIS A 346 -24.06 17.53 -13.69
C HIS A 346 -24.42 18.18 -12.34
N LYS A 347 -25.70 18.23 -12.00
CA LYS A 347 -26.22 18.76 -10.74
C LYS A 347 -26.87 17.66 -9.89
N LYS A 348 -26.65 17.70 -8.57
CA LYS A 348 -27.13 16.67 -7.64
C LYS A 348 -28.37 17.13 -6.89
N ILE A 349 -29.50 16.48 -7.13
CA ILE A 349 -30.79 16.72 -6.47
C ILE A 349 -31.02 15.64 -5.40
N GLN A 350 -31.33 16.05 -4.17
CA GLN A 350 -31.58 15.13 -3.05
C GLN A 350 -33.07 15.04 -2.75
N ILE A 351 -33.56 13.80 -2.64
CA ILE A 351 -34.93 13.47 -2.23
C ILE A 351 -34.84 12.77 -0.88
N LYS A 352 -35.38 13.39 0.16
CA LYS A 352 -35.17 12.97 1.56
C LYS A 352 -36.36 12.23 2.16
N THR A 353 -37.57 12.47 1.65
CA THR A 353 -38.82 11.92 2.19
C THR A 353 -39.71 11.35 1.08
N ASP A 354 -40.65 10.47 1.45
CA ASP A 354 -41.65 9.94 0.51
C ASP A 354 -42.60 11.05 0.02
N ASP A 355 -42.81 12.10 0.81
CA ASP A 355 -43.63 13.25 0.42
C ASP A 355 -42.95 14.09 -0.66
N GLU A 356 -41.64 14.37 -0.53
CA GLU A 356 -40.86 15.05 -1.59
C GLU A 356 -40.84 14.23 -2.89
N PHE A 357 -40.85 12.89 -2.79
CA PHE A 357 -40.92 12.03 -3.95
C PHE A 357 -42.28 12.10 -4.64
N LYS A 358 -43.39 12.11 -3.88
CA LYS A 358 -44.74 12.29 -4.44
C LYS A 358 -44.91 13.65 -5.11
N GLU A 359 -44.43 14.73 -4.48
CA GLU A 359 -44.45 16.07 -5.07
C GLU A 359 -43.74 16.11 -6.43
N LEU A 360 -42.58 15.45 -6.55
CA LEU A 360 -41.86 15.35 -7.82
C LEU A 360 -42.64 14.52 -8.86
N GLN A 361 -43.27 13.42 -8.46
CA GLN A 361 -44.09 12.59 -9.35
C GLN A 361 -45.29 13.36 -9.91
N GLU A 362 -45.97 14.13 -9.06
CA GLU A 362 -47.10 14.98 -9.45
C GLU A 362 -46.65 16.12 -10.39
N ALA A 363 -45.54 16.77 -10.08
CA ALA A 363 -44.98 17.83 -10.92
C ALA A 363 -44.58 17.31 -12.32
N VAL A 364 -44.01 16.11 -12.40
CA VAL A 364 -43.68 15.44 -13.67
C VAL A 364 -44.93 15.06 -14.45
N GLN A 365 -45.97 14.54 -13.79
CA GLN A 365 -47.26 14.23 -14.44
C GLN A 365 -47.95 15.47 -14.99
N HIS A 366 -47.96 16.57 -14.23
CA HIS A 366 -48.52 17.84 -14.68
C HIS A 366 -47.72 18.41 -15.87
N ALA A 367 -46.40 18.30 -15.86
CA ALA A 367 -45.56 18.70 -16.99
C ALA A 367 -45.89 17.90 -18.26
N LYS A 368 -46.11 16.58 -18.15
CA LYS A 368 -46.52 15.72 -19.27
C LYS A 368 -47.89 16.10 -19.82
N GLN A 369 -48.88 16.32 -18.95
CA GLN A 369 -50.22 16.73 -19.37
C GLN A 369 -50.22 18.09 -20.08
N ALA A 370 -49.30 18.98 -19.69
CA ALA A 370 -49.09 20.26 -20.34
C ALA A 370 -48.17 20.21 -21.59
N GLY A 371 -47.73 19.02 -22.03
CA GLY A 371 -46.86 18.85 -23.19
C GLY A 371 -45.44 19.39 -23.02
N LYS A 372 -44.95 19.53 -21.78
CA LYS A 372 -43.61 20.06 -21.47
C LYS A 372 -42.62 18.91 -21.27
N ASN A 373 -41.43 19.04 -21.87
CA ASN A 373 -40.35 18.05 -21.75
C ASN A 373 -39.50 18.23 -20.48
N TYR A 374 -39.80 19.23 -19.66
CA TYR A 374 -39.09 19.54 -18.42
C TYR A 374 -40.05 19.94 -17.30
N VAL A 375 -39.64 19.71 -16.05
CA VAL A 375 -40.29 20.17 -14.82
C VAL A 375 -39.35 21.07 -14.05
N ILE A 376 -39.86 22.12 -13.41
CA ILE A 376 -39.08 22.95 -12.49
C ILE A 376 -39.42 22.50 -11.07
N TRP A 377 -38.48 21.86 -10.38
CA TRP A 377 -38.66 21.37 -9.01
C TRP A 377 -37.48 21.79 -8.13
N LYS A 378 -37.76 22.34 -6.93
CA LYS A 378 -36.77 22.97 -6.04
C LYS A 378 -35.86 24.02 -6.73
N LYS A 379 -36.41 24.80 -7.65
CA LYS A 379 -35.72 25.81 -8.49
C LYS A 379 -34.77 25.25 -9.55
N GLU A 380 -34.75 23.94 -9.77
CA GLU A 380 -33.94 23.31 -10.81
C GLU A 380 -34.82 22.83 -11.96
N LYS A 381 -34.33 23.00 -13.20
CA LYS A 381 -34.99 22.51 -14.42
C LYS A 381 -34.55 21.07 -14.66
N ILE A 382 -35.52 20.16 -14.74
CA ILE A 382 -35.26 18.72 -14.77
C ILE A 382 -35.97 18.10 -15.97
N SER A 383 -35.24 17.28 -16.74
CA SER A 383 -35.82 16.52 -17.85
C SER A 383 -36.87 15.52 -17.35
N VAL A 384 -38.05 15.55 -17.96
CA VAL A 384 -39.16 14.64 -17.61
C VAL A 384 -38.81 13.19 -17.91
N SER A 385 -38.11 12.91 -19.02
CA SER A 385 -37.75 11.55 -19.43
C SER A 385 -36.68 10.92 -18.54
N GLU A 386 -35.68 11.69 -18.11
CA GLU A 386 -34.58 11.18 -17.27
C GLU A 386 -35.03 10.90 -15.84
N VAL A 387 -35.84 11.78 -15.24
CA VAL A 387 -36.30 11.58 -13.86
C VAL A 387 -37.31 10.46 -13.73
N GLU A 388 -38.15 10.24 -14.74
CA GLU A 388 -39.12 9.16 -14.72
C GLU A 388 -38.44 7.77 -14.72
N GLN A 389 -37.33 7.61 -15.44
CA GLN A 389 -36.52 6.38 -15.41
C GLN A 389 -35.96 6.06 -14.02
N LEU A 390 -35.80 7.07 -13.17
CA LEU A 390 -35.23 6.94 -11.83
C LEU A 390 -36.29 6.75 -10.74
N PHE A 391 -37.59 6.93 -11.04
CA PHE A 391 -38.66 6.74 -10.05
C PHE A 391 -38.68 5.38 -9.35
N PRO A 392 -38.49 4.23 -10.04
CA PRO A 392 -38.43 2.93 -9.38
C PRO A 392 -37.28 2.84 -8.37
N PHE A 393 -36.11 3.35 -8.76
CA PHE A 393 -34.90 3.38 -7.95
C PHE A 393 -35.07 4.25 -6.69
N ILE A 394 -35.61 5.46 -6.84
CA ILE A 394 -35.83 6.39 -5.73
C ILE A 394 -36.80 5.76 -4.71
N LYS A 395 -37.89 5.13 -5.20
CA LYS A 395 -38.89 4.47 -4.36
C LYS A 395 -38.30 3.29 -3.58
N GLU A 396 -37.45 2.49 -4.21
CA GLU A 396 -36.76 1.36 -3.56
C GLU A 396 -35.71 1.82 -2.53
N GLN A 397 -34.99 2.90 -2.84
CA GLN A 397 -33.99 3.50 -1.96
C GLN A 397 -34.61 4.18 -0.73
N LEU A 398 -35.76 4.84 -0.88
CA LEU A 398 -36.50 5.45 0.23
C LEU A 398 -37.03 4.40 1.22
N LYS A 399 -37.37 3.20 0.74
CA LYS A 399 -37.74 2.04 1.57
C LYS A 399 -36.55 1.42 2.32
N SER A 400 -35.34 1.49 1.75
CA SER A 400 -34.14 0.81 2.26
C SER A 400 -33.00 1.78 2.63
N ARG A 401 -33.30 2.83 3.41
CA ARG A 401 -32.37 3.95 3.74
C ARG A 401 -31.00 3.57 4.31
N LYS A 402 -30.81 2.34 4.79
CA LYS A 402 -29.54 1.83 5.34
C LYS A 402 -28.66 1.11 4.31
N LYS A 403 -29.15 0.80 3.11
CA LYS A 403 -28.41 0.11 2.04
C LYS A 403 -28.71 0.75 0.68
N PRO A 404 -27.72 1.11 -0.14
CA PRO A 404 -27.99 1.57 -1.50
C PRO A 404 -28.54 0.42 -2.37
N SER A 405 -29.76 0.56 -2.90
CA SER A 405 -30.17 -0.09 -4.13
C SER A 405 -29.21 0.39 -5.23
N ARG A 406 -28.78 -0.51 -6.11
CA ARG A 406 -27.84 -0.18 -7.19
C ARG A 406 -28.63 -0.05 -8.48
N THR A 407 -28.61 1.12 -9.11
CA THR A 407 -28.89 1.26 -10.53
C THR A 407 -27.76 0.51 -11.27
N GLN A 408 -28.10 -0.48 -12.09
CA GLN A 408 -27.15 -1.24 -12.89
C GLN A 408 -26.48 -0.30 -13.91
N LYS A 409 -25.37 0.34 -13.53
CA LYS A 409 -24.17 0.30 -14.37
C LYS A 409 -23.38 -0.88 -13.83
N GLU A 410 -23.19 -1.91 -14.65
CA GLU A 410 -22.36 -3.07 -14.36
C GLU A 410 -20.97 -2.59 -13.90
N LYS A 411 -20.78 -2.48 -12.59
CA LYS A 411 -19.43 -2.38 -12.02
C LYS A 411 -18.79 -3.72 -12.30
N SER A 412 -17.70 -3.70 -13.07
CA SER A 412 -16.88 -4.88 -13.41
C SER A 412 -16.82 -5.82 -12.20
N GLU A 413 -17.44 -6.98 -12.31
CA GLU A 413 -17.41 -7.98 -11.25
C GLU A 413 -15.95 -8.42 -11.06
N THR A 414 -15.32 -7.96 -9.98
CA THR A 414 -13.91 -8.28 -9.71
C THR A 414 -13.87 -9.62 -9.00
N ALA A 415 -13.38 -10.65 -9.68
CA ALA A 415 -13.14 -11.95 -9.04
C ALA A 415 -11.91 -11.87 -8.14
N VAL A 416 -11.98 -12.57 -7.02
CA VAL A 416 -11.00 -12.55 -5.93
C VAL A 416 -10.92 -13.91 -5.27
N LEU A 417 -9.84 -14.14 -4.53
CA LEU A 417 -9.72 -15.28 -3.62
C LEU A 417 -10.58 -15.00 -2.39
N ILE A 418 -11.59 -15.83 -2.17
CA ILE A 418 -12.43 -15.80 -0.98
C ILE A 418 -11.78 -16.73 0.05
N ILE A 419 -11.34 -16.14 1.16
CA ILE A 419 -10.63 -16.83 2.22
C ILE A 419 -11.54 -17.17 3.40
N GLU A 420 -11.10 -18.13 4.21
CA GLU A 420 -11.56 -18.33 5.59
C GLU A 420 -11.05 -17.17 6.46
N GLU A 421 -12.00 -16.43 7.01
CA GLU A 421 -11.75 -15.19 7.72
C GLU A 421 -11.91 -15.44 9.22
N ASN A 422 -10.90 -15.11 10.03
CA ASN A 422 -10.96 -15.27 11.49
C ASN A 422 -11.80 -14.16 12.17
N ILE A 423 -12.91 -13.76 11.58
CA ILE A 423 -13.63 -12.55 11.95
C ILE A 423 -14.69 -12.82 13.02
N GLU A 424 -15.66 -13.67 12.70
CA GLU A 424 -16.70 -14.05 13.66
C GLU A 424 -16.19 -15.17 14.57
N ASP A 425 -15.64 -16.20 13.94
CA ASP A 425 -15.08 -17.39 14.55
C ASP A 425 -13.63 -17.61 14.03
N PRO A 426 -12.77 -18.33 14.78
CA PRO A 426 -11.40 -18.61 14.36
C PRO A 426 -11.38 -19.78 13.35
N ASP A 427 -11.94 -19.55 12.17
CA ASP A 427 -12.16 -20.56 11.13
C ASP A 427 -10.84 -21.16 10.59
N TYR A 428 -9.75 -20.38 10.58
CA TYR A 428 -8.42 -20.80 10.12
C TYR A 428 -7.37 -20.63 11.21
N LEU A 429 -6.77 -21.74 11.65
CA LEU A 429 -5.73 -21.78 12.68
C LEU A 429 -4.47 -22.42 12.13
N GLU A 430 -3.40 -21.64 12.01
CA GLU A 430 -2.08 -22.14 11.67
C GLU A 430 -1.36 -22.43 13.00
N LYS A 431 -1.66 -23.59 13.61
CA LYS A 431 -1.13 -23.96 14.93
C LYS A 431 0.35 -24.35 14.84
N PRO A 432 1.23 -23.80 15.69
CA PRO A 432 2.43 -24.54 16.11
C PRO A 432 2.01 -25.67 17.05
N ASP A 433 2.52 -26.88 16.84
CA ASP A 433 2.17 -28.10 17.60
C ASP A 433 2.51 -28.05 19.11
N SER A 434 3.07 -26.94 19.61
CA SER A 434 3.37 -26.79 21.04
C SER A 434 3.24 -25.35 21.53
N LEU A 435 2.55 -25.19 22.67
CA LEU A 435 2.58 -23.97 23.47
C LEU A 435 4.02 -23.78 24.01
N ILE A 436 4.65 -22.70 23.55
CA ILE A 436 6.02 -22.28 23.81
C ILE A 436 6.36 -22.27 25.30
N LYS A 437 7.52 -22.85 25.65
CA LYS A 437 8.21 -22.61 26.92
C LYS A 437 9.47 -21.77 26.66
N GLU A 438 9.59 -20.66 27.37
CA GLU A 438 10.83 -19.87 27.48
C GLU A 438 11.93 -20.61 28.27
N PRO A 439 13.22 -20.26 28.07
CA PRO A 439 13.72 -19.04 27.43
C PRO A 439 14.37 -19.22 26.05
N PHE A 440 14.22 -18.17 25.24
CA PHE A 440 14.87 -17.95 23.95
C PHE A 440 16.39 -17.71 24.15
N ARG A 441 17.22 -18.63 23.68
CA ARG A 441 18.66 -18.41 23.48
C ARG A 441 19.04 -18.96 22.11
N HIS A 442 19.03 -18.11 21.09
CA HIS A 442 19.52 -18.46 19.76
C HIS A 442 20.95 -17.96 19.58
N LEU A 443 21.76 -18.76 18.91
CA LEU A 443 23.12 -18.44 18.52
C LEU A 443 23.01 -17.80 17.13
N LEU A 444 23.23 -16.48 17.05
CA LEU A 444 23.15 -15.74 15.80
C LEU A 444 24.06 -16.36 14.73
N GLU A 445 23.50 -16.64 13.55
CA GLU A 445 24.27 -17.00 12.37
C GLU A 445 24.30 -15.83 11.37
N LEU A 446 25.46 -15.26 11.09
CA LEU A 446 25.57 -14.17 10.12
C LEU A 446 25.45 -14.70 8.68
N PRO A 447 24.84 -13.95 7.75
CA PRO A 447 24.74 -14.37 6.35
C PRO A 447 26.12 -14.35 5.67
N PRO A 448 26.41 -15.30 4.75
CA PRO A 448 27.75 -15.53 4.22
C PRO A 448 28.29 -14.40 3.31
N ASN A 449 27.42 -13.56 2.74
CA ASN A 449 27.79 -12.52 1.78
C ASN A 449 27.76 -11.09 2.38
N LEU A 450 27.59 -10.95 3.69
CA LEU A 450 27.59 -9.64 4.35
C LEU A 450 28.96 -8.99 4.18
N LYS A 451 29.00 -7.73 3.72
CA LYS A 451 30.26 -7.01 3.56
C LYS A 451 30.99 -6.91 4.89
N GLN A 452 32.31 -7.11 4.87
CA GLN A 452 33.14 -6.99 6.07
C GLN A 452 33.07 -5.61 6.74
N ALA A 453 32.79 -4.55 5.97
CA ALA A 453 32.63 -3.21 6.49
C ALA A 453 31.28 -2.96 7.20
N VAL A 454 30.32 -3.90 7.09
CA VAL A 454 28.98 -3.76 7.66
C VAL A 454 28.92 -4.52 8.97
N ASN A 455 28.94 -3.78 10.08
CA ASN A 455 28.73 -4.32 11.41
C ASN A 455 27.27 -4.11 11.84
N LEU A 456 26.58 -5.20 12.18
CA LEU A 456 25.24 -5.12 12.76
C LEU A 456 25.32 -4.53 14.16
N LEU A 457 24.40 -3.64 14.49
CA LEU A 457 24.25 -3.14 15.87
C LEU A 457 23.67 -4.25 16.76
N PRO A 458 23.90 -4.23 18.09
CA PRO A 458 23.44 -5.30 19.00
C PRO A 458 21.93 -5.60 18.89
N HIS A 459 21.08 -4.59 18.69
CA HIS A 459 19.65 -4.84 18.46
C HIS A 459 19.38 -5.41 17.06
N GLN A 460 20.17 -5.09 16.06
CA GLN A 460 20.00 -5.68 14.72
C GLN A 460 20.35 -7.16 14.76
N GLU A 461 21.43 -7.54 15.44
CA GLU A 461 21.81 -8.92 15.75
C GLU A 461 20.68 -9.66 16.47
N GLU A 462 20.14 -9.07 17.53
CA GLU A 462 19.04 -9.65 18.31
C GLU A 462 17.74 -9.77 17.49
N GLY A 463 17.51 -8.87 16.53
CA GLY A 463 16.37 -8.92 15.63
C GLY A 463 16.50 -9.99 14.55
N LEU A 464 17.70 -10.13 13.99
CA LEU A 464 18.04 -11.19 13.04
C LEU A 464 17.93 -12.57 13.72
N ALA A 465 18.55 -12.74 14.89
CA ALA A 465 18.49 -13.98 15.67
C ALA A 465 17.04 -14.36 16.03
N TRP A 466 16.18 -13.37 16.31
CA TRP A 466 14.76 -13.59 16.54
C TRP A 466 14.05 -14.15 15.29
N ALA A 467 14.28 -13.57 14.12
CA ALA A 467 13.67 -14.06 12.88
C ALA A 467 14.16 -15.47 12.52
N GLN A 468 15.47 -15.74 12.67
CA GLN A 468 16.07 -17.06 12.47
C GLN A 468 15.45 -18.11 13.38
N GLN A 469 15.28 -17.78 14.66
CA GLN A 469 14.69 -18.69 15.63
C GLN A 469 13.20 -18.93 15.38
N LEU A 470 12.44 -17.92 14.92
CA LEU A 470 11.05 -18.13 14.54
C LEU A 470 10.93 -19.13 13.39
N TRP A 471 11.80 -19.00 12.38
CA TRP A 471 11.88 -19.95 11.27
C TRP A 471 12.28 -21.36 11.73
N GLU A 472 13.38 -21.51 12.48
CA GLU A 472 13.90 -22.82 12.93
C GLU A 472 12.96 -23.56 13.90
N LYS A 473 12.03 -22.85 14.52
CA LYS A 473 11.00 -23.41 15.40
C LYS A 473 9.64 -23.56 14.71
N GLU A 474 9.60 -23.42 13.39
CA GLU A 474 8.42 -23.62 12.55
C GLU A 474 7.24 -22.72 12.95
N TYR A 475 7.54 -21.50 13.43
CA TYR A 475 6.50 -20.50 13.62
C TYR A 475 6.09 -19.91 12.26
N PRO A 476 4.79 -19.62 12.05
CA PRO A 476 4.28 -19.11 10.76
C PRO A 476 4.78 -17.72 10.38
N GLY A 477 5.33 -16.95 11.33
CA GLY A 477 5.74 -15.58 11.08
C GLY A 477 5.97 -14.72 12.31
N GLY A 478 6.30 -13.46 12.10
CA GLY A 478 6.52 -12.47 13.14
C GLY A 478 6.28 -11.02 12.71
N LEU A 479 5.89 -10.18 13.67
CA LEU A 479 5.70 -8.75 13.57
C LEU A 479 6.93 -8.02 14.15
N LEU A 480 7.76 -7.48 13.27
CA LEU A 480 8.90 -6.63 13.60
C LEU A 480 8.45 -5.17 13.68
N ALA A 481 8.06 -4.77 14.89
CA ALA A 481 7.50 -3.47 15.22
C ALA A 481 8.52 -2.50 15.84
N ASP A 482 9.80 -2.64 15.49
CA ASP A 482 10.87 -1.72 15.88
C ASP A 482 10.57 -0.28 15.45
N ASP A 483 11.06 0.67 16.24
CA ASP A 483 10.95 2.09 15.95
C ASP A 483 11.59 2.47 14.60
N MET A 484 11.15 3.59 14.03
CA MET A 484 11.50 3.97 12.67
C MET A 484 12.98 4.33 12.55
N GLY A 485 13.72 3.72 11.61
CA GLY A 485 15.14 4.03 11.42
C GLY A 485 16.12 3.20 12.26
N LEU A 486 15.65 2.16 12.98
CA LEU A 486 16.50 1.17 13.67
C LEU A 486 17.13 0.11 12.73
N GLY A 487 16.84 0.16 11.43
CA GLY A 487 17.42 -0.75 10.43
C GLY A 487 16.64 -2.05 10.20
N LYS A 488 15.29 -2.01 10.23
CA LYS A 488 14.43 -3.17 9.93
C LYS A 488 14.73 -3.81 8.57
N THR A 489 14.96 -2.97 7.55
CA THR A 489 15.33 -3.41 6.19
C THR A 489 16.57 -4.29 6.21
N LEU A 490 17.64 -3.83 6.88
CA LEU A 490 18.90 -4.58 7.01
C LEU A 490 18.69 -5.91 7.74
N GLN A 491 17.93 -5.92 8.85
CA GLN A 491 17.64 -7.13 9.61
C GLN A 491 16.93 -8.19 8.73
N VAL A 492 15.92 -7.78 7.96
CA VAL A 492 15.18 -8.70 7.09
C VAL A 492 15.99 -9.13 5.88
N LEU A 493 16.76 -8.24 5.24
CA LEU A 493 17.65 -8.63 4.16
C LEU A 493 18.70 -9.65 4.62
N CYS A 494 19.27 -9.47 5.81
CA CYS A 494 20.19 -10.45 6.40
C CYS A 494 19.51 -11.80 6.65
N PHE A 495 18.24 -11.79 7.11
CA PHE A 495 17.45 -13.01 7.28
C PHE A 495 17.22 -13.74 5.96
N LEU A 496 16.80 -13.02 4.90
CA LEU A 496 16.54 -13.63 3.58
C LEU A 496 17.81 -14.21 2.95
N GLU A 497 18.94 -13.50 3.05
CA GLU A 497 20.25 -13.99 2.61
C GLU A 497 20.68 -15.25 3.35
N TRP A 498 20.60 -15.22 4.69
CA TRP A 498 20.91 -16.38 5.52
C TRP A 498 20.02 -17.57 5.15
N HIS A 499 18.72 -17.33 5.00
CA HIS A 499 17.74 -18.37 4.69
C HIS A 499 18.00 -19.00 3.32
N ARG A 500 18.25 -18.17 2.28
CA ARG A 500 18.58 -18.64 0.92
C ARG A 500 19.86 -19.47 0.92
N ALA A 501 20.89 -19.02 1.63
CA ALA A 501 22.17 -19.71 1.70
C ALA A 501 22.10 -21.05 2.45
N LYS A 502 21.39 -21.08 3.59
CA LYS A 502 21.31 -22.26 4.47
C LYS A 502 20.41 -23.35 3.91
N TYR A 503 19.22 -22.98 3.42
CA TYR A 503 18.20 -23.96 3.01
C TYR A 503 18.12 -24.19 1.49
N ARG A 504 18.83 -23.40 0.68
CA ARG A 504 18.74 -23.42 -0.80
C ARG A 504 17.28 -23.47 -1.27
N SER A 505 16.42 -22.71 -0.59
CA SER A 505 14.97 -22.70 -0.84
C SER A 505 14.73 -22.48 -2.33
N ARG A 506 13.98 -23.38 -2.98
CA ARG A 506 13.64 -23.26 -4.41
C ARG A 506 12.48 -22.28 -4.66
N GLN A 507 11.79 -21.87 -3.60
CA GLN A 507 10.65 -20.98 -3.67
C GLN A 507 11.11 -19.50 -3.65
N PRO A 508 10.42 -18.60 -4.38
CA PRO A 508 10.74 -17.18 -4.40
C PRO A 508 10.36 -16.48 -3.08
N TYR A 509 10.98 -15.34 -2.81
CA TYR A 509 10.60 -14.40 -1.75
C TYR A 509 9.73 -13.26 -2.31
N LEU A 510 8.78 -12.77 -1.51
CA LEU A 510 7.94 -11.62 -1.87
C LEU A 510 8.11 -10.49 -0.87
N ILE A 511 8.43 -9.29 -1.34
CA ILE A 511 8.37 -8.07 -0.54
C ILE A 511 7.28 -7.15 -1.08
N VAL A 512 6.35 -6.77 -0.21
CA VAL A 512 5.24 -5.88 -0.53
C VAL A 512 5.40 -4.58 0.24
N ALA A 513 5.59 -3.47 -0.48
CA ALA A 513 5.79 -2.16 0.13
C ALA A 513 5.17 -1.04 -0.73
N PRO A 514 4.97 0.17 -0.18
CA PRO A 514 4.66 1.35 -0.99
C PRO A 514 5.72 1.58 -2.07
N ILE A 515 5.31 2.08 -3.25
CA ILE A 515 6.17 2.25 -4.45
C ILE A 515 7.53 2.87 -4.12
N ALA A 516 7.56 3.94 -3.34
CA ALA A 516 8.79 4.67 -3.07
C ALA A 516 9.76 3.94 -2.12
N LEU A 517 9.28 2.95 -1.35
CA LEU A 517 10.13 2.11 -0.52
C LEU A 517 10.78 1.00 -1.35
N LEU A 518 10.11 0.46 -2.36
CA LEU A 518 10.64 -0.64 -3.18
C LEU A 518 11.96 -0.27 -3.89
N GLU A 519 12.06 0.96 -4.39
CA GLU A 519 13.33 1.45 -4.96
C GLU A 519 14.43 1.52 -3.89
N ASN A 520 14.10 1.90 -2.65
CA ASN A 520 15.05 1.91 -1.54
C ASN A 520 15.51 0.50 -1.15
N TRP A 521 14.60 -0.48 -1.11
CA TRP A 521 14.94 -1.90 -0.87
C TRP A 521 15.98 -2.40 -1.89
N ARG A 522 15.75 -2.14 -3.18
CA ARG A 522 16.69 -2.49 -4.26
C ARG A 522 18.02 -1.75 -4.15
N ALA A 523 18.00 -0.46 -3.81
CA ALA A 523 19.21 0.37 -3.71
C ALA A 523 20.03 0.10 -2.45
N GLU A 524 19.42 -0.37 -1.37
CA GLU A 524 20.11 -0.70 -0.10
C GLU A 524 20.84 -2.04 -0.17
N TYR A 525 20.29 -3.03 -0.86
CA TYR A 525 20.88 -4.36 -0.97
C TYR A 525 22.37 -4.38 -1.39
N PRO A 526 22.81 -3.74 -2.49
CA PRO A 526 24.23 -3.75 -2.89
C PRO A 526 25.14 -2.95 -1.94
N LYS A 527 24.58 -2.17 -1.00
CA LYS A 527 25.37 -1.51 0.05
C LYS A 527 25.78 -2.50 1.14
N PHE A 528 24.99 -3.55 1.36
CA PHE A 528 25.17 -4.51 2.44
C PHE A 528 25.83 -5.82 2.02
N PHE A 529 25.78 -6.20 0.73
CA PHE A 529 26.32 -7.47 0.22
C PHE A 529 27.23 -7.25 -1.01
N ASP A 530 28.38 -7.93 -1.09
CA ASP A 530 29.36 -7.77 -2.20
C ASP A 530 29.06 -8.67 -3.42
N LYS A 531 28.46 -9.85 -3.17
CA LYS A 531 27.99 -10.82 -4.16
C LYS A 531 26.65 -11.36 -3.68
N GLY A 532 25.62 -10.51 -3.73
CA GLY A 532 24.29 -10.86 -3.25
C GLY A 532 23.76 -12.13 -3.91
N ALA A 533 23.14 -13.02 -3.12
CA ALA A 533 22.57 -14.27 -3.61
C ALA A 533 21.13 -14.13 -4.13
N LEU A 534 20.57 -12.93 -4.10
CA LEU A 534 19.19 -12.63 -4.45
C LEU A 534 19.12 -11.65 -5.62
N ASP A 535 18.58 -12.11 -6.73
CA ASP A 535 18.19 -11.26 -7.85
C ASP A 535 16.81 -10.63 -7.64
N PHE A 536 16.74 -9.31 -7.80
CA PHE A 536 15.54 -8.51 -7.55
C PHE A 536 14.71 -8.31 -8.83
N VAL A 537 13.44 -8.68 -8.78
CA VAL A 537 12.45 -8.41 -9.82
C VAL A 537 11.45 -7.36 -9.35
N MET A 538 11.26 -6.29 -10.14
CA MET A 538 10.25 -5.27 -9.84
C MET A 538 8.93 -5.60 -10.53
N LEU A 539 7.93 -5.99 -9.75
CA LEU A 539 6.60 -6.32 -10.24
C LEU A 539 5.64 -5.15 -10.02
N TYR A 540 5.91 -4.01 -10.65
CA TYR A 540 4.99 -2.86 -10.72
C TYR A 540 5.36 -1.91 -11.86
N GLY A 541 4.50 -0.92 -12.13
CA GLY A 541 4.80 0.12 -13.13
C GLY A 541 4.96 -0.43 -14.54
N LYS A 542 6.05 -0.06 -15.23
CA LYS A 542 6.34 -0.51 -16.60
C LYS A 542 6.93 -1.91 -16.66
N GLU A 543 7.75 -2.28 -15.68
CA GLU A 543 8.35 -3.61 -15.56
C GLU A 543 7.28 -4.70 -15.37
N LEU A 544 6.13 -4.38 -14.77
CA LEU A 544 4.98 -5.29 -14.71
C LEU A 544 4.58 -5.87 -16.09
N GLN A 545 4.75 -5.12 -17.19
CA GLN A 545 4.36 -5.59 -18.52
C GLN A 545 5.26 -6.73 -19.03
N THR A 546 6.53 -6.80 -18.61
CA THR A 546 7.44 -7.88 -19.03
C THR A 546 7.09 -9.22 -18.40
N PHE A 547 6.34 -9.20 -17.30
CA PHE A 547 5.88 -10.40 -16.59
C PHE A 547 4.45 -10.78 -16.93
N LYS A 548 3.80 -10.09 -17.88
CA LYS A 548 2.50 -10.51 -18.39
C LYS A 548 2.67 -11.57 -19.46
N CYS A 549 1.81 -12.58 -19.42
CA CYS A 549 1.69 -13.57 -20.48
C CYS A 549 0.92 -12.98 -21.67
N GLU A 550 1.24 -13.46 -22.86
CA GLU A 550 0.35 -13.32 -24.01
C GLU A 550 -0.97 -14.08 -23.75
N PRO A 551 -2.10 -13.63 -24.32
CA PRO A 551 -3.40 -14.26 -24.09
C PRO A 551 -3.46 -15.76 -24.46
N SER A 552 -2.61 -16.22 -25.38
CA SER A 552 -2.46 -17.63 -25.75
C SER A 552 -1.92 -18.47 -24.59
N ASP A 553 -0.84 -18.01 -23.96
CA ASP A 553 -0.09 -18.74 -22.94
C ASP A 553 -0.79 -18.68 -21.57
N ALA A 554 -1.69 -17.71 -21.39
CA ALA A 554 -2.53 -17.58 -20.20
C ALA A 554 -3.47 -18.79 -19.97
N SER A 555 -3.69 -19.61 -21.00
CA SER A 555 -4.53 -20.81 -20.94
C SER A 555 -3.80 -22.09 -20.55
N ASP A 556 -2.46 -22.11 -20.61
CA ASP A 556 -1.63 -23.31 -20.42
C ASP A 556 -1.29 -23.62 -18.94
N LEU A 557 -1.71 -22.76 -18.01
CA LEU A 557 -1.48 -23.01 -16.59
C LEU A 557 -2.58 -23.92 -16.03
N GLN A 558 -2.18 -25.07 -15.50
CA GLN A 558 -3.09 -25.96 -14.76
C GLN A 558 -3.55 -25.25 -13.48
N ILE A 559 -4.86 -25.11 -13.31
CA ILE A 559 -5.44 -24.41 -12.15
C ILE A 559 -5.98 -25.48 -11.21
N PRO A 560 -5.71 -25.38 -9.89
CA PRO A 560 -6.27 -26.32 -8.92
C PRO A 560 -7.80 -26.37 -9.02
N GLU A 561 -8.37 -27.56 -8.79
CA GLU A 561 -9.81 -27.75 -8.75
C GLU A 561 -10.41 -27.05 -7.54
N ILE A 562 -10.84 -25.80 -7.74
CA ILE A 562 -11.51 -24.97 -6.74
C ILE A 562 -12.79 -24.36 -7.30
N GLU A 563 -13.82 -24.21 -6.46
CA GLU A 563 -15.07 -23.55 -6.86
C GLU A 563 -14.75 -22.17 -7.48
N GLY A 564 -15.16 -21.95 -8.74
CA GLY A 564 -14.92 -20.72 -9.48
C GLY A 564 -13.67 -20.69 -10.37
N ALA A 565 -12.94 -21.82 -10.53
CA ALA A 565 -11.77 -21.93 -11.41
C ALA A 565 -12.04 -21.51 -12.88
N GLU A 566 -13.21 -21.85 -13.43
CA GLU A 566 -13.62 -21.44 -14.80
C GLU A 566 -13.60 -19.92 -14.98
N ARG A 567 -14.03 -19.19 -13.95
CA ARG A 567 -14.08 -17.73 -13.96
C ARG A 567 -12.67 -17.12 -13.90
N PHE A 568 -11.74 -17.80 -13.25
CA PHE A 568 -10.33 -17.39 -13.26
C PHE A 568 -9.73 -17.55 -14.66
N ARG A 569 -9.98 -18.66 -15.36
CA ARG A 569 -9.56 -18.85 -16.76
C ARG A 569 -10.09 -17.72 -17.66
N GLU A 570 -11.38 -17.42 -17.57
CA GLU A 570 -12.01 -16.33 -18.32
C GLU A 570 -11.34 -14.96 -18.05
N LEU A 571 -11.03 -14.66 -16.79
CA LEU A 571 -10.45 -13.38 -16.41
C LEU A 571 -8.98 -13.25 -16.78
N ARG A 572 -8.19 -14.34 -16.69
CA ARG A 572 -6.80 -14.37 -17.17
C ARG A 572 -6.74 -14.04 -18.67
N GLN A 573 -7.65 -14.60 -19.46
CA GLN A 573 -7.76 -14.30 -20.90
C GLN A 573 -8.15 -12.84 -21.17
N ARG A 574 -9.08 -12.27 -20.39
CA ARG A 574 -9.58 -10.90 -20.64
C ARG A 574 -8.68 -9.78 -20.14
N ARG A 575 -7.97 -9.95 -19.02
CA ARG A 575 -7.23 -8.87 -18.32
C ARG A 575 -5.71 -8.98 -18.49
N GLY A 576 -5.24 -10.06 -19.10
CA GLY A 576 -3.84 -10.49 -19.07
C GLY A 576 -3.51 -11.15 -17.74
N ALA A 577 -2.62 -12.14 -17.78
CA ALA A 577 -2.17 -12.91 -16.63
C ALA A 577 -0.69 -12.67 -16.35
N LEU A 578 -0.25 -12.84 -15.11
CA LEU A 578 1.19 -12.92 -14.83
C LEU A 578 1.76 -14.28 -15.22
N ASN A 579 3.02 -14.27 -15.66
CA ASN A 579 3.80 -15.47 -15.92
C ASN A 579 4.24 -16.09 -14.59
N VAL A 580 3.36 -16.91 -14.03
CA VAL A 580 3.55 -17.60 -12.75
C VAL A 580 4.82 -18.46 -12.76
N LYS A 581 5.11 -19.17 -13.86
CA LYS A 581 6.29 -20.01 -14.00
C LYS A 581 7.59 -19.19 -13.93
N HIS A 582 7.63 -18.05 -14.61
CA HIS A 582 8.77 -17.14 -14.53
C HIS A 582 8.96 -16.64 -13.11
N LEU A 583 7.90 -16.17 -12.45
CA LEU A 583 7.99 -15.65 -11.08
C LEU A 583 8.42 -16.74 -10.06
N GLN A 584 8.05 -18.00 -10.27
CA GLN A 584 8.51 -19.12 -9.44
C GLN A 584 10.01 -19.38 -9.53
N THR A 585 10.66 -19.04 -10.66
CA THR A 585 12.11 -19.22 -10.83
C THR A 585 12.94 -18.02 -10.37
N THR A 586 12.29 -16.91 -9.98
CA THR A 586 12.99 -15.72 -9.50
C THR A 586 13.38 -15.85 -8.02
N ASP A 587 14.43 -15.14 -7.59
CA ASP A 587 14.83 -15.17 -6.18
C ASP A 587 13.90 -14.31 -5.33
N LEU A 588 13.77 -13.01 -5.66
CA LEU A 588 13.05 -12.04 -4.84
C LEU A 588 12.21 -11.07 -5.69
N VAL A 589 10.91 -11.03 -5.40
CA VAL A 589 9.94 -10.17 -6.08
C VAL A 589 9.58 -8.97 -5.20
N LEU A 590 9.77 -7.76 -5.73
CA LEU A 590 9.38 -6.48 -5.14
C LEU A 590 8.08 -5.98 -5.77
N THR A 591 7.02 -5.80 -4.98
CA THR A 591 5.72 -5.34 -5.51
C THR A 591 4.94 -4.44 -4.56
N THR A 592 3.83 -3.86 -5.03
CA THR A 592 2.97 -2.97 -4.24
C THR A 592 1.72 -3.69 -3.75
N TYR A 593 1.10 -3.14 -2.71
CA TYR A 593 -0.18 -3.60 -2.18
C TYR A 593 -1.28 -3.63 -3.26
N GLU A 594 -1.30 -2.67 -4.17
CA GLU A 594 -2.24 -2.60 -5.28
C GLU A 594 -1.98 -3.69 -6.33
N THR A 595 -0.72 -3.95 -6.67
CA THR A 595 -0.39 -5.04 -7.59
C THR A 595 -0.82 -6.39 -7.01
N VAL A 596 -0.56 -6.64 -5.72
CA VAL A 596 -1.02 -7.87 -5.06
C VAL A 596 -2.54 -8.00 -5.14
N ARG A 597 -3.28 -6.92 -4.87
CA ARG A 597 -4.74 -6.91 -5.00
C ARG A 597 -5.21 -7.24 -6.41
N ASP A 598 -4.57 -6.63 -7.41
CA ASP A 598 -5.00 -6.69 -8.80
C ASP A 598 -4.65 -8.04 -9.45
N PHE A 599 -3.54 -8.67 -9.05
CA PHE A 599 -3.05 -9.95 -9.54
C PHE A 599 -3.09 -11.08 -8.49
N GLN A 600 -3.96 -10.96 -7.48
CA GLN A 600 -4.05 -11.90 -6.36
C GLN A 600 -4.28 -13.35 -6.81
N LEU A 601 -4.98 -13.54 -7.94
CA LEU A 601 -5.28 -14.87 -8.46
C LEU A 601 -4.04 -15.56 -9.05
N ASP A 602 -3.13 -14.80 -9.67
CA ASP A 602 -1.87 -15.33 -10.20
C ASP A 602 -0.83 -15.50 -9.08
N LEU A 603 -0.68 -14.48 -8.23
CA LEU A 603 0.28 -14.48 -7.12
C LEU A 603 -0.08 -15.50 -6.04
N GLY A 604 -1.36 -15.83 -5.89
CA GLY A 604 -1.85 -16.86 -4.96
C GLY A 604 -1.52 -18.29 -5.39
N LEU A 605 -1.07 -18.51 -6.63
CA LEU A 605 -0.62 -19.81 -7.13
C LEU A 605 0.88 -20.06 -6.89
N ILE A 606 1.61 -19.04 -6.46
CA ILE A 606 3.04 -19.15 -6.19
C ILE A 606 3.22 -19.55 -4.72
N PRO A 607 3.89 -20.68 -4.42
CA PRO A 607 4.32 -20.98 -3.07
C PRO A 607 5.53 -20.09 -2.73
N TRP A 608 5.35 -19.17 -1.79
CA TRP A 608 6.39 -18.21 -1.39
C TRP A 608 7.18 -18.74 -0.19
N SER A 609 8.50 -18.68 -0.25
CA SER A 609 9.32 -19.09 0.89
C SER A 609 9.15 -18.14 2.07
N THR A 610 9.13 -16.84 1.79
CA THR A 610 8.81 -15.81 2.79
C THR A 610 8.09 -14.65 2.13
N ILE A 611 7.01 -14.20 2.78
CA ILE A 611 6.35 -12.94 2.44
C ILE A 611 6.69 -11.90 3.48
N VAL A 612 7.30 -10.81 3.03
CA VAL A 612 7.61 -9.63 3.83
C VAL A 612 6.67 -8.51 3.42
N ILE A 613 5.97 -7.91 4.38
CA ILE A 613 5.20 -6.69 4.16
C ILE A 613 5.84 -5.53 4.92
N ASP A 614 6.14 -4.45 4.21
CA ASP A 614 6.66 -3.20 4.79
C ASP A 614 5.55 -2.15 4.89
N GLU A 615 5.61 -1.32 5.93
CA GLU A 615 4.52 -0.41 6.31
C GLU A 615 3.18 -1.17 6.45
N ALA A 616 3.18 -2.22 7.28
CA ALA A 616 2.07 -3.16 7.48
C ALA A 616 0.73 -2.51 7.90
N GLN A 617 0.73 -1.24 8.31
CA GLN A 617 -0.51 -0.48 8.52
C GLN A 617 -1.37 -0.34 7.25
N ASN A 618 -0.84 -0.64 6.06
CA ASN A 618 -1.63 -0.71 4.82
C ASN A 618 -2.67 -1.85 4.82
N ILE A 619 -2.53 -2.87 5.70
CA ILE A 619 -3.50 -3.96 5.86
C ILE A 619 -4.26 -3.92 7.20
N LYS A 620 -4.36 -2.75 7.82
CA LYS A 620 -4.95 -2.59 9.15
C LYS A 620 -6.44 -2.92 9.25
N THR A 621 -7.18 -2.85 8.15
CA THR A 621 -8.63 -3.06 8.14
C THR A 621 -8.99 -4.47 7.67
N PRO A 622 -9.68 -5.27 8.52
CA PRO A 622 -10.16 -6.59 8.14
C PRO A 622 -11.22 -6.53 7.02
N GLY A 623 -11.22 -7.54 6.13
CA GLY A 623 -12.22 -7.68 5.07
C GLY A 623 -12.05 -6.75 3.88
N THR A 624 -11.01 -5.91 3.85
CA THR A 624 -10.67 -5.16 2.63
C THR A 624 -10.01 -6.06 1.60
N LEU A 625 -10.17 -5.71 0.32
CA LEU A 625 -9.59 -6.45 -0.81
C LEU A 625 -8.09 -6.72 -0.67
N VAL A 626 -7.32 -5.69 -0.27
CA VAL A 626 -5.86 -5.79 -0.15
C VAL A 626 -5.48 -6.72 1.00
N THR A 627 -6.11 -6.57 2.17
CA THR A 627 -5.89 -7.44 3.33
C THR A 627 -6.19 -8.90 3.00
N ASN A 628 -7.34 -9.16 2.36
CA ASN A 628 -7.76 -10.52 2.02
C ASN A 628 -6.86 -11.12 0.93
N ALA A 629 -6.43 -10.34 -0.06
CA ALA A 629 -5.49 -10.79 -1.09
C ALA A 629 -4.15 -11.23 -0.48
N LEU A 630 -3.59 -10.45 0.45
CA LEU A 630 -2.34 -10.81 1.13
C LEU A 630 -2.48 -12.03 2.03
N LYS A 631 -3.60 -12.15 2.77
CA LYS A 631 -3.89 -13.32 3.61
C LYS A 631 -4.16 -14.59 2.80
N ALA A 632 -4.52 -14.46 1.52
CA ALA A 632 -4.75 -15.58 0.62
C ALA A 632 -3.47 -16.19 0.04
N LEU A 633 -2.33 -15.50 0.14
CA LEU A 633 -1.08 -15.98 -0.43
C LEU A 633 -0.51 -17.15 0.39
N LYS A 634 -0.04 -18.18 -0.32
CA LYS A 634 0.62 -19.35 0.27
C LYS A 634 2.07 -19.00 0.61
N ALA A 635 2.45 -19.12 1.88
CA ALA A 635 3.81 -18.84 2.31
C ALA A 635 4.25 -19.71 3.49
N ASP A 636 5.52 -20.12 3.50
CA ASP A 636 6.11 -20.88 4.60
C ASP A 636 6.38 -19.98 5.83
N PHE A 637 6.73 -18.71 5.59
CA PHE A 637 6.99 -17.74 6.65
C PHE A 637 6.54 -16.31 6.30
N ARG A 638 6.09 -15.56 7.29
CA ARG A 638 5.54 -14.21 7.08
C ARG A 638 6.16 -13.19 8.04
N ILE A 639 6.72 -12.12 7.49
CA ILE A 639 7.25 -11.00 8.27
C ILE A 639 6.41 -9.76 8.00
N ALA A 640 5.86 -9.15 9.05
CA ALA A 640 5.26 -7.83 8.95
C ALA A 640 6.15 -6.78 9.63
N MET A 641 6.42 -5.69 8.94
CA MET A 641 7.22 -4.57 9.45
C MET A 641 6.38 -3.31 9.55
N THR A 642 6.50 -2.60 10.67
CA THR A 642 5.86 -1.29 10.85
C THR A 642 6.50 -0.56 12.02
N GLY A 643 6.70 0.76 11.91
CA GLY A 643 7.11 1.57 13.06
C GLY A 643 5.95 1.81 14.05
N THR A 644 4.72 1.65 13.57
CA THR A 644 3.50 2.04 14.28
C THR A 644 2.46 0.91 14.14
N PRO A 645 2.65 -0.23 14.84
CA PRO A 645 1.76 -1.40 14.74
C PRO A 645 0.31 -1.12 15.14
N VAL A 646 0.08 0.01 15.81
CA VAL A 646 -1.19 0.46 16.31
C VAL A 646 -1.32 1.94 15.96
N GLU A 647 -1.98 2.26 14.84
CA GLU A 647 -2.12 3.66 14.37
C GLU A 647 -3.41 4.28 14.91
N ASN A 648 -4.54 3.58 14.73
CA ASN A 648 -5.87 4.09 15.05
C ASN A 648 -6.63 3.17 15.99
N SER A 649 -6.49 1.85 15.86
CA SER A 649 -7.26 0.86 16.62
C SER A 649 -6.41 -0.35 17.02
N LEU A 650 -6.73 -0.98 18.14
CA LEU A 650 -6.14 -2.29 18.49
C LEU A 650 -6.51 -3.36 17.47
N MET A 651 -7.60 -3.13 16.74
CA MET A 651 -8.01 -3.96 15.64
C MET A 651 -6.96 -4.01 14.51
N ASP A 652 -6.15 -2.94 14.37
CA ASP A 652 -5.03 -2.88 13.44
C ASP A 652 -4.01 -3.98 13.78
N LEU A 653 -3.64 -4.07 15.07
CA LEU A 653 -2.70 -5.07 15.59
C LEU A 653 -3.24 -6.49 15.44
N TRP A 654 -4.53 -6.70 15.73
CA TRP A 654 -5.17 -8.00 15.48
C TRP A 654 -5.07 -8.37 14.00
N CYS A 655 -5.37 -7.42 13.11
CA CYS A 655 -5.42 -7.69 11.67
C CYS A 655 -4.05 -8.06 11.10
N ILE A 656 -3.00 -7.36 11.54
CA ILE A 656 -1.60 -7.63 11.17
C ILE A 656 -1.11 -8.95 11.80
N THR A 657 -1.47 -9.21 13.06
CA THR A 657 -1.11 -10.48 13.73
C THR A 657 -1.76 -11.66 13.04
N ASP A 658 -3.03 -11.55 12.61
CA ASP A 658 -3.73 -12.60 11.86
C ASP A 658 -3.19 -12.80 10.43
N PHE A 659 -2.31 -11.92 9.94
CA PHE A 659 -1.52 -12.16 8.74
C PHE A 659 -0.27 -12.98 9.06
N VAL A 660 0.51 -12.64 10.09
CA VAL A 660 1.77 -13.35 10.42
C VAL A 660 1.59 -14.64 11.22
N ALA A 661 0.54 -14.73 12.03
CA ALA A 661 0.19 -15.86 12.87
C ALA A 661 -1.35 -16.02 12.90
N PRO A 662 -1.95 -16.57 11.82
CA PRO A 662 -3.40 -16.67 11.67
C PRO A 662 -4.10 -17.36 12.84
N GLY A 663 -5.14 -16.71 13.38
CA GLY A 663 -5.95 -17.25 14.46
C GLY A 663 -5.31 -17.21 15.87
N TYR A 664 -4.05 -16.80 16.00
CA TYR A 664 -3.31 -16.77 17.26
C TYR A 664 -3.97 -15.87 18.34
N LEU A 665 -4.54 -14.74 17.92
CA LEU A 665 -5.24 -13.80 18.79
C LEU A 665 -6.75 -14.07 18.93
N ASP A 666 -7.22 -15.28 18.58
CA ASP A 666 -8.66 -15.63 18.54
C ASP A 666 -9.41 -14.81 17.47
N SER A 667 -10.73 -14.96 17.36
CA SER A 667 -11.51 -14.23 16.34
C SER A 667 -11.53 -12.72 16.59
N ALA A 668 -11.67 -11.92 15.53
CA ALA A 668 -11.81 -10.46 15.62
C ALA A 668 -12.91 -10.04 16.60
N LYS A 669 -14.05 -10.74 16.57
CA LYS A 669 -15.19 -10.52 17.46
C LYS A 669 -14.82 -10.73 18.93
N ASN A 670 -14.10 -11.82 19.23
CA ASN A 670 -13.63 -12.13 20.58
C ASN A 670 -12.55 -11.15 21.04
N PHE A 671 -11.60 -10.82 20.17
CA PHE A 671 -10.56 -9.83 20.42
C PHE A 671 -11.16 -8.46 20.72
N ASN A 672 -12.10 -7.98 19.89
CA ASN A 672 -12.80 -6.71 20.10
C ASN A 672 -13.55 -6.67 21.43
N ARG A 673 -14.23 -7.77 21.80
CA ARG A 673 -14.94 -7.87 23.08
C ARG A 673 -13.99 -7.84 24.29
N LYS A 674 -12.83 -8.50 24.20
CA LYS A 674 -11.88 -8.66 25.30
C LYS A 674 -10.92 -7.48 25.46
N PHE A 675 -10.55 -6.82 24.36
CA PHE A 675 -9.47 -5.82 24.36
C PHE A 675 -9.90 -4.45 23.84
N CYS A 676 -10.71 -4.33 22.79
CA CYS A 676 -11.11 -3.01 22.29
C CYS A 676 -12.26 -2.39 23.09
N ARG A 677 -13.35 -3.12 23.37
CA ARG A 677 -14.49 -2.60 24.15
C ARG A 677 -14.13 -2.07 25.54
N PRO A 678 -13.22 -2.70 26.31
CA PRO A 678 -12.75 -2.11 27.56
C PRO A 678 -12.15 -0.71 27.37
N LEU A 679 -11.47 -0.42 26.25
CA LEU A 679 -10.93 0.91 25.98
C LEU A 679 -12.01 1.99 25.83
N GLU A 680 -13.28 1.66 25.63
CA GLU A 680 -14.35 2.67 25.60
C GLU A 680 -14.66 3.21 27.01
N ARG A 681 -14.23 2.51 28.07
CA ARG A 681 -14.49 2.88 29.47
C ARG A 681 -13.32 3.71 30.02
N PRO A 682 -13.57 4.91 30.59
CA PRO A 682 -12.52 5.74 31.18
C PRO A 682 -11.78 5.07 32.35
N GLU A 683 -12.45 4.14 33.04
CA GLU A 683 -11.96 3.37 34.20
C GLU A 683 -10.87 2.34 33.85
N THR A 684 -10.70 2.01 32.56
CA THR A 684 -9.86 0.89 32.14
C THR A 684 -8.39 1.22 32.30
N ASP A 685 -7.67 0.37 33.03
CA ASP A 685 -6.21 0.43 33.09
C ASP A 685 -5.61 0.00 31.75
N ILE A 686 -5.26 1.02 30.96
CA ILE A 686 -4.65 0.87 29.65
C ILE A 686 -3.33 0.10 29.76
N ARG A 687 -2.47 0.39 30.75
CA ARG A 687 -1.14 -0.27 30.86
C ARG A 687 -1.28 -1.77 31.10
N ALA A 688 -2.12 -2.16 32.06
CA ALA A 688 -2.34 -3.57 32.39
C ALA A 688 -2.90 -4.36 31.19
N LEU A 689 -3.84 -3.77 30.45
CA LEU A 689 -4.40 -4.38 29.25
C LEU A 689 -3.32 -4.61 28.18
N GLY A 690 -2.32 -3.74 28.10
CA GLY A 690 -1.27 -3.78 27.06
C GLY A 690 -0.28 -4.86 27.30
N GLU A 691 0.11 -5.03 28.55
CA GLU A 691 0.92 -6.14 28.97
C GLU A 691 0.22 -7.48 28.73
N GLN A 692 -1.11 -7.55 28.95
CA GLN A 692 -1.88 -8.76 28.62
C GLN A 692 -1.82 -9.08 27.12
N ILE A 693 -2.01 -8.07 26.25
CA ILE A 693 -1.90 -8.26 24.80
C ILE A 693 -0.47 -8.64 24.42
N ARG A 694 0.55 -7.97 24.96
CA ARG A 694 1.97 -8.26 24.69
C ARG A 694 2.33 -9.70 25.08
N LYS A 695 1.93 -10.14 26.28
CA LYS A 695 2.13 -11.52 26.74
C LYS A 695 1.41 -12.52 25.86
N ARG A 696 0.23 -12.14 25.34
CA ARG A 696 -0.56 -13.01 24.47
C ARG A 696 -0.03 -13.11 23.06
N ILE A 697 0.51 -12.03 22.48
CA ILE A 697 1.20 -12.08 21.18
C ILE A 697 2.55 -12.81 21.33
N GLY A 698 3.17 -12.68 22.49
CA GLY A 698 4.36 -13.44 22.87
C GLY A 698 5.49 -13.23 21.88
N VAL A 699 6.00 -14.34 21.37
CA VAL A 699 7.24 -14.40 20.57
C VAL A 699 7.07 -13.84 19.17
N HIS A 700 5.82 -13.75 18.68
CA HIS A 700 5.52 -13.22 17.36
C HIS A 700 5.67 -11.70 17.29
N PHE A 701 5.91 -11.00 18.39
CA PHE A 701 6.01 -9.55 18.43
C PHE A 701 7.33 -9.07 19.01
N LYS A 702 8.10 -8.38 18.18
CA LYS A 702 9.34 -7.71 18.59
C LYS A 702 9.20 -6.22 18.42
N ARG A 703 9.37 -5.46 19.51
CA ARG A 703 9.30 -3.99 19.53
C ARG A 703 10.38 -3.41 20.43
N ARG A 704 11.02 -2.38 19.90
CA ARG A 704 12.21 -1.74 20.44
C ARG A 704 12.17 -0.25 20.12
N LEU A 705 12.40 0.60 21.12
CA LEU A 705 12.39 2.05 20.97
C LEU A 705 13.82 2.59 20.85
N LYS A 706 14.01 3.70 20.13
CA LYS A 706 15.34 4.34 20.01
C LYS A 706 15.95 4.70 21.36
N ALA A 707 15.12 5.25 22.26
CA ALA A 707 15.55 5.69 23.59
C ALA A 707 16.02 4.54 24.49
N ASP A 708 15.60 3.30 24.20
CA ASP A 708 15.91 2.14 25.04
C ASP A 708 17.22 1.44 24.63
N ILE A 709 17.80 1.79 23.46
CA ILE A 709 18.76 0.92 22.76
C ILE A 709 19.96 1.68 22.17
N LEU A 710 19.77 2.93 21.77
CA LEU A 710 20.83 3.70 21.13
C LEU A 710 21.36 4.74 22.12
N ASP A 711 22.49 4.43 22.74
CA ASP A 711 23.28 5.38 23.53
C ASP A 711 24.00 6.41 22.64
N ASP A 712 24.22 6.08 21.36
CA ASP A 712 25.03 6.85 20.40
C ASP A 712 24.23 7.81 19.49
N LEU A 713 22.91 7.92 19.64
CA LEU A 713 22.15 8.91 18.86
C LEU A 713 22.41 10.31 19.42
N PRO A 714 22.61 11.33 18.56
CA PRO A 714 22.83 12.70 19.01
C PRO A 714 21.58 13.26 19.69
N GLU A 715 21.75 14.30 20.52
CA GLU A 715 20.62 14.87 21.27
C GLU A 715 19.49 15.35 20.34
N LYS A 716 18.24 15.04 20.73
CA LYS A 716 17.02 15.48 20.06
C LYS A 716 16.38 16.59 20.86
N HIS A 717 16.34 17.81 20.31
CA HIS A 717 15.70 18.96 20.94
C HIS A 717 14.39 19.30 20.23
N ILE A 718 13.31 19.44 21.00
CA ILE A 718 12.00 19.90 20.50
C ILE A 718 11.76 21.30 21.06
N TYR A 719 11.46 22.26 20.19
CA TYR A 719 11.20 23.66 20.52
C TYR A 719 9.77 24.05 20.15
N ASP A 720 8.92 24.19 21.15
CA ASP A 720 7.53 24.64 21.07
C ASP A 720 7.36 26.07 21.60
N GLU A 721 7.61 26.31 22.88
CA GLU A 721 7.41 27.61 23.56
C GLU A 721 8.25 28.72 22.90
N ALA A 722 9.52 28.44 22.59
CA ALA A 722 10.42 29.37 21.91
C ALA A 722 9.98 29.74 20.48
N CYS A 723 9.05 28.97 19.92
CA CYS A 723 8.50 29.10 18.57
C CYS A 723 7.08 29.69 18.54
N GLN A 724 6.55 30.12 19.69
CA GLN A 724 5.27 30.82 19.77
C GLN A 724 5.43 32.29 19.42
N ARG A 725 4.45 32.84 18.69
CA ARG A 725 4.39 34.26 18.39
C ARG A 725 2.93 34.73 18.29
N GLU A 726 2.66 35.88 18.90
CA GLU A 726 1.37 36.52 18.79
C GLU A 726 1.05 36.91 17.35
N MET A 727 -0.20 36.67 16.93
CA MET A 727 -0.68 37.01 15.59
C MET A 727 -0.55 38.50 15.31
N PRO A 728 0.09 38.90 14.19
CA PRO A 728 0.06 40.29 13.72
C PRO A 728 -1.39 40.78 13.51
N PRO A 729 -1.65 42.10 13.57
CA PRO A 729 -3.01 42.66 13.57
C PRO A 729 -3.90 42.12 12.44
N LYS A 730 -3.37 42.07 11.21
CA LYS A 730 -4.09 41.57 10.02
C LYS A 730 -4.41 40.08 10.08
N GLN A 731 -3.56 39.28 10.73
CA GLN A 731 -3.81 37.85 10.95
C GLN A 731 -4.88 37.66 12.03
N ALA A 732 -4.76 38.40 13.14
CA ALA A 732 -5.72 38.34 14.25
C ALA A 732 -7.12 38.79 13.82
N GLU A 733 -7.24 39.85 13.02
CA GLU A 733 -8.52 40.33 12.48
C GLU A 733 -9.23 39.28 11.62
N ARG A 734 -8.51 38.67 10.66
CA ARG A 734 -9.05 37.60 9.82
C ARG A 734 -9.42 36.37 10.64
N TYR A 735 -8.62 36.03 11.65
CA TYR A 735 -8.89 34.90 12.53
C TYR A 735 -10.18 35.13 13.33
N ARG A 736 -10.35 36.31 13.93
CA ARG A 736 -11.60 36.70 14.62
C ARG A 736 -12.80 36.67 13.68
N ALA A 737 -12.66 37.18 12.46
CA ALA A 737 -13.74 37.15 11.47
C ALA A 737 -14.17 35.71 11.12
N ALA A 738 -13.21 34.79 10.98
CA ALA A 738 -13.50 33.37 10.76
C ALA A 738 -14.21 32.72 11.96
N LEU A 739 -13.80 33.05 13.20
CA LEU A 739 -14.48 32.59 14.42
C LEU A 739 -15.90 33.13 14.54
N HIS A 740 -16.12 34.42 14.29
CA HIS A 740 -17.46 35.02 14.29
C HIS A 740 -18.38 34.37 13.25
N SER A 741 -17.85 34.06 12.07
CA SER A 741 -18.63 33.37 11.02
C SER A 741 -19.09 31.95 11.42
N ALA A 742 -18.41 31.31 12.38
CA ALA A 742 -18.86 30.06 13.00
C ALA A 742 -19.98 30.29 14.02
N GLN A 743 -19.92 31.37 14.80
CA GLN A 743 -20.88 31.69 15.87
C GLN A 743 -22.24 32.16 15.34
N GLU A 744 -22.28 32.91 14.24
CA GLU A 744 -23.53 33.47 13.67
C GLU A 744 -24.45 32.43 13.00
N SER A 745 -24.04 31.16 12.97
CA SER A 745 -24.76 30.11 12.25
C SER A 745 -25.53 29.18 13.19
N GLU A 746 -26.65 29.67 13.73
CA GLU A 746 -27.68 28.87 14.42
C GLU A 746 -28.49 27.98 13.45
N SER A 747 -27.80 27.13 12.68
CA SER A 747 -28.45 26.19 11.75
C SER A 747 -28.39 24.77 12.30
N THR A 748 -29.51 24.24 12.79
CA THR A 748 -29.60 22.82 13.19
C THR A 748 -29.57 21.90 11.97
N GLY A 749 -28.64 20.94 11.92
CA GLY A 749 -28.63 19.85 10.91
C GLY A 749 -27.29 19.58 10.19
N PRO A 750 -27.29 18.74 9.12
CA PRO A 750 -26.09 18.36 8.37
C PRO A 750 -25.32 19.53 7.73
N GLN A 751 -26.02 20.64 7.45
CA GLN A 751 -25.43 21.86 6.90
C GLN A 751 -24.47 22.56 7.89
N SER A 752 -24.72 22.46 9.21
CA SER A 752 -23.79 22.95 10.24
C SER A 752 -22.49 22.16 10.25
N ARG A 753 -22.54 20.82 10.10
CA ARG A 753 -21.33 19.97 10.09
C ARG A 753 -20.40 20.29 8.92
N ASN A 754 -20.95 20.54 7.73
CA ASN A 754 -20.17 20.97 6.56
C ASN A 754 -19.56 22.37 6.76
N ARG A 755 -20.29 23.30 7.38
CA ARG A 755 -19.80 24.66 7.64
C ARG A 755 -18.74 24.71 8.75
N ILE A 756 -18.87 23.86 9.78
CA ILE A 756 -17.84 23.65 10.82
C ILE A 756 -16.51 23.22 10.18
N LEU A 757 -16.56 22.25 9.26
CA LEU A 757 -15.37 21.81 8.53
C LEU A 757 -14.78 22.94 7.68
N GLN A 758 -15.63 23.73 7.02
CA GLN A 758 -15.18 24.90 6.25
C GLN A 758 -14.46 25.95 7.12
N VAL A 759 -15.01 26.27 8.29
CA VAL A 759 -14.36 27.22 9.22
C VAL A 759 -13.04 26.67 9.74
N LEU A 760 -12.97 25.38 10.10
CA LEU A 760 -11.69 24.77 10.50
C LEU A 760 -10.64 24.83 9.38
N HIS A 761 -11.03 24.59 8.13
CA HIS A 761 -10.14 24.77 6.98
C HIS A 761 -9.65 26.23 6.85
N GLN A 762 -10.54 27.21 7.04
CA GLN A 762 -10.19 28.63 7.01
C GLN A 762 -9.24 29.02 8.15
N LEU A 763 -9.55 28.64 9.41
CA LEU A 763 -8.69 28.92 10.57
C LEU A 763 -7.29 28.33 10.38
N ARG A 764 -7.22 27.12 9.80
CA ARG A 764 -5.97 26.49 9.43
C ARG A 764 -5.23 27.29 8.36
N ASP A 765 -5.90 27.78 7.30
CA ASP A 765 -5.29 28.65 6.26
C ASP A 765 -4.72 29.92 6.89
N ILE A 766 -5.52 30.59 7.72
CA ILE A 766 -5.16 31.85 8.38
C ILE A 766 -3.98 31.66 9.33
N SER A 767 -3.96 30.56 10.10
CA SER A 767 -2.84 30.19 10.98
C SER A 767 -1.52 30.10 10.20
N ASP A 768 -1.49 29.38 9.07
CA ASP A 768 -0.30 29.31 8.22
C ASP A 768 0.07 30.69 7.65
N HIS A 769 -0.90 31.41 7.07
CA HIS A 769 -0.72 32.79 6.62
C HIS A 769 -2.08 33.44 6.26
N PRO A 770 -2.35 34.69 6.69
CA PRO A 770 -3.66 35.34 6.49
C PRO A 770 -4.13 35.41 5.04
N LEU A 771 -3.21 35.59 4.08
CA LEU A 771 -3.50 35.73 2.65
C LEU A 771 -3.62 34.42 1.86
N LEU A 772 -3.53 33.24 2.50
CA LEU A 772 -3.64 31.95 1.81
C LEU A 772 -5.06 31.64 1.35
N ALA A 773 -6.07 32.04 2.13
CA ALA A 773 -7.49 31.80 1.82
C ALA A 773 -7.86 32.42 0.46
N ASP A 774 -7.50 33.69 0.25
CA ASP A 774 -7.85 34.44 -0.97
C ASP A 774 -6.82 34.30 -2.10
N SER A 775 -5.73 33.56 -1.87
CA SER A 775 -4.60 33.41 -2.80
C SER A 775 -3.91 34.73 -3.22
N GLN A 776 -4.15 35.81 -2.47
CA GLN A 776 -3.63 37.15 -2.75
C GLN A 776 -2.13 37.31 -2.46
N TRP A 777 -1.52 36.37 -1.74
CA TRP A 777 -0.09 36.40 -1.34
C TRP A 777 0.89 36.57 -2.52
N LYS A 778 0.49 36.23 -3.75
CA LYS A 778 1.32 36.43 -4.95
C LYS A 778 1.61 37.90 -5.26
N HIS A 779 0.73 38.82 -4.84
CA HIS A 779 0.84 40.25 -5.14
C HIS A 779 1.62 41.05 -4.09
N PHE A 780 2.00 40.42 -2.98
CA PHE A 780 2.74 41.07 -1.91
C PHE A 780 4.24 40.77 -2.04
N SER A 781 5.06 41.69 -1.55
CA SER A 781 6.51 41.51 -1.44
C SER A 781 6.86 40.54 -0.31
N THR A 782 8.03 39.89 -0.40
CA THR A 782 8.47 38.94 0.63
C THR A 782 8.55 39.54 2.04
N PRO A 783 9.06 40.77 2.27
CA PRO A 783 9.03 41.40 3.59
C PRO A 783 7.60 41.57 4.16
N GLU A 784 6.65 42.03 3.34
CA GLU A 784 5.25 42.20 3.76
C GLU A 784 4.57 40.88 4.10
N LEU A 785 4.88 39.81 3.36
CA LEU A 785 4.40 38.46 3.66
C LEU A 785 4.90 38.00 5.03
N ILE A 786 6.18 38.23 5.32
CA ILE A 786 6.78 37.83 6.60
C ILE A 786 6.09 38.58 7.74
N GLU A 787 5.95 39.90 7.67
CA GLU A 787 5.37 40.73 8.74
C GLU A 787 3.91 40.41 9.06
N GLN A 788 3.16 39.83 8.12
CA GLN A 788 1.74 39.54 8.27
C GLN A 788 1.45 38.17 8.90
N SER A 789 2.43 37.29 9.10
CA SER A 789 2.21 35.94 9.67
C SER A 789 3.13 35.65 10.85
N ALA A 790 2.55 35.32 12.00
CA ALA A 790 3.28 34.91 13.20
C ALA A 790 4.28 33.77 12.91
N LYS A 791 3.83 32.75 12.17
CA LYS A 791 4.64 31.56 11.85
C LYS A 791 5.77 31.88 10.88
N LEU A 792 5.55 32.77 9.89
CA LEU A 792 6.64 33.20 9.00
C LEU A 792 7.69 34.03 9.75
N ILE A 793 7.29 34.95 10.64
CA ILE A 793 8.21 35.73 11.47
C ILE A 793 9.14 34.79 12.26
N VAL A 794 8.55 33.80 12.94
CA VAL A 794 9.30 32.80 13.71
C VAL A 794 10.21 31.98 12.80
N THR A 795 9.66 31.44 11.70
CA THR A 795 10.39 30.56 10.78
C THR A 795 11.57 31.28 10.16
N VAL A 796 11.40 32.49 9.63
CA VAL A 796 12.50 33.28 9.05
C VAL A 796 13.57 33.62 10.07
N ARG A 797 13.18 33.97 11.31
CA ARG A 797 14.12 34.19 12.42
C ARG A 797 14.94 32.94 12.72
N LEU A 798 14.31 31.75 12.74
CA LEU A 798 14.99 30.47 12.95
C LEU A 798 15.94 30.16 11.78
N LEU A 799 15.48 30.30 10.55
CA LEU A 799 16.28 30.09 9.35
C LEU A 799 17.51 31.01 9.27
N LYS A 800 17.43 32.26 9.76
CA LYS A 800 18.60 33.15 9.90
C LYS A 800 19.65 32.58 10.84
N LYS A 801 19.26 31.99 11.98
CA LYS A 801 20.17 31.34 12.93
C LYS A 801 20.81 30.09 12.32
N ILE A 802 20.02 29.26 11.65
CA ILE A 802 20.49 28.04 10.97
C ILE A 802 21.47 28.42 9.84
N ARG A 803 21.19 29.49 9.10
CA ARG A 803 22.09 30.01 8.07
C ARG A 803 23.43 30.47 8.64
N SER A 804 23.43 31.17 9.78
CA SER A 804 24.69 31.59 10.42
C SER A 804 25.55 30.41 10.90
N ALA A 805 24.93 29.26 11.20
CA ALA A 805 25.62 28.02 11.51
C ALA A 805 26.04 27.22 10.26
N GLY A 806 25.58 27.61 9.05
CA GLY A 806 25.85 26.89 7.81
C GLY A 806 25.11 25.54 7.69
N GLU A 807 24.05 25.36 8.45
CA GLU A 807 23.33 24.08 8.58
C GLU A 807 22.12 23.98 7.65
N LYS A 808 21.59 22.77 7.48
CA LYS A 808 20.49 22.48 6.53
C LYS A 808 19.19 22.16 7.24
N VAL A 809 18.08 22.54 6.61
CA VAL A 809 16.75 22.50 7.21
C VAL A 809 15.69 21.88 6.30
N ILE A 810 14.79 21.12 6.90
CA ILE A 810 13.61 20.56 6.26
C ILE A 810 12.37 21.31 6.76
N LEU A 811 11.55 21.80 5.84
CA LEU A 811 10.27 22.48 6.12
C LEU A 811 9.10 21.57 5.74
N PHE A 812 8.37 21.07 6.73
CA PHE A 812 7.17 20.27 6.50
C PHE A 812 5.91 21.14 6.40
N ALA A 813 5.22 21.04 5.26
CA ALA A 813 3.95 21.71 5.02
C ALA A 813 3.00 20.79 4.24
N GLU A 814 1.77 20.60 4.74
CA GLU A 814 0.78 19.72 4.09
C GLU A 814 0.23 20.31 2.80
N ARG A 815 -0.18 21.58 2.83
CA ARG A 815 -0.90 22.20 1.72
C ARG A 815 0.05 22.74 0.67
N ARG A 816 -0.30 22.51 -0.59
CA ARG A 816 0.47 23.02 -1.74
C ARG A 816 0.59 24.52 -1.74
N LYS A 817 -0.47 25.26 -1.41
CA LYS A 817 -0.41 26.74 -1.34
C LYS A 817 0.65 27.21 -0.32
N THR A 818 0.69 26.57 0.86
CA THR A 818 1.71 26.84 1.88
C THR A 818 3.11 26.47 1.40
N GLN A 819 3.28 25.32 0.73
CA GLN A 819 4.58 24.91 0.17
C GLN A 819 5.15 25.93 -0.81
N HIS A 820 4.33 26.43 -1.75
CA HIS A 820 4.77 27.44 -2.73
C HIS A 820 5.05 28.79 -2.08
N LEU A 821 4.25 29.20 -1.09
CA LEU A 821 4.49 30.42 -0.30
C LEU A 821 5.86 30.33 0.40
N LEU A 822 6.13 29.22 1.10
CA LEU A 822 7.41 28.99 1.78
C LEU A 822 8.57 28.97 0.79
N ALA A 823 8.44 28.29 -0.36
CA ALA A 823 9.50 28.21 -1.36
C ALA A 823 9.89 29.59 -1.88
N ARG A 824 8.89 30.45 -2.15
CA ARG A 824 9.12 31.84 -2.55
C ARG A 824 9.81 32.65 -1.46
N VAL A 825 9.24 32.66 -0.25
CA VAL A 825 9.76 33.45 0.87
C VAL A 825 11.19 33.03 1.23
N VAL A 826 11.47 31.73 1.29
CA VAL A 826 12.80 31.21 1.62
C VAL A 826 13.79 31.45 0.48
N GLY A 827 13.38 31.23 -0.77
CA GLY A 827 14.22 31.48 -1.95
C GLY A 827 14.64 32.95 -2.06
N GLU A 828 13.66 33.86 -2.06
CA GLU A 828 13.91 35.31 -2.18
C GLU A 828 14.67 35.89 -0.97
N HIS A 829 14.32 35.49 0.27
CA HIS A 829 14.91 36.08 1.47
C HIS A 829 16.34 35.62 1.76
N PHE A 830 16.69 34.38 1.36
CA PHE A 830 18.02 33.81 1.61
C PHE A 830 18.91 33.75 0.36
N GLY A 831 18.39 34.11 -0.81
CA GLY A 831 19.13 34.07 -2.07
C GLY A 831 19.40 32.66 -2.56
N LEU A 832 18.48 31.72 -2.32
CA LEU A 832 18.61 30.34 -2.78
C LEU A 832 18.03 30.23 -4.18
N GLU A 833 18.86 29.85 -5.16
CA GLU A 833 18.45 29.72 -6.57
C GLU A 833 17.31 28.72 -6.76
N ASN A 834 17.28 27.63 -5.97
CA ASN A 834 16.26 26.60 -6.03
C ASN A 834 15.92 26.07 -4.62
N VAL A 835 14.67 26.27 -4.18
CA VAL A 835 14.09 25.60 -3.01
C VAL A 835 13.19 24.46 -3.51
N PHE A 836 13.65 23.22 -3.36
CA PHE A 836 12.91 22.06 -3.87
C PHE A 836 11.64 21.78 -3.06
N ILE A 837 10.56 21.41 -3.75
CA ILE A 837 9.30 20.95 -3.15
C ILE A 837 9.10 19.46 -3.50
N VAL A 838 9.10 18.61 -2.47
CA VAL A 838 8.84 17.17 -2.61
C VAL A 838 7.45 16.84 -2.08
N ASN A 839 6.54 16.47 -2.98
CA ASN A 839 5.16 16.11 -2.63
C ASN A 839 4.61 14.97 -3.51
N GLY A 840 3.31 14.71 -3.41
CA GLY A 840 2.63 13.62 -4.14
C GLY A 840 2.68 13.74 -5.67
N GLU A 841 2.98 14.92 -6.23
CA GLU A 841 3.08 15.13 -7.68
C GLU A 841 4.52 15.08 -8.21
N THR A 842 5.52 15.09 -7.32
CA THR A 842 6.91 14.92 -7.70
C THR A 842 7.11 13.47 -8.20
N PRO A 843 7.62 13.25 -9.43
CA PRO A 843 7.85 11.90 -9.95
C PRO A 843 8.75 11.06 -9.05
N GLY A 844 8.42 9.79 -8.82
CA GLY A 844 9.22 8.88 -7.97
C GLY A 844 10.62 8.63 -8.53
N SER A 845 10.71 8.34 -9.83
CA SER A 845 11.95 8.03 -10.56
C SER A 845 12.05 8.77 -11.90
N THR A 846 13.23 8.67 -12.52
CA THR A 846 13.66 9.36 -13.74
C THR A 846 12.84 8.92 -14.96
N GLN A 847 11.73 9.60 -15.29
CA GLN A 847 11.11 9.48 -16.62
C GLN A 847 10.56 10.78 -17.21
N ARG A 848 11.33 11.31 -18.16
CA ARG A 848 11.07 11.48 -19.60
C ARG A 848 12.30 12.23 -20.11
N LYS A 849 12.95 11.79 -21.19
CA LYS A 849 13.98 12.59 -21.89
C LYS A 849 13.47 14.00 -22.28
N ASN A 850 12.15 14.24 -22.20
CA ASN A 850 11.46 15.52 -22.43
C ASN A 850 10.68 16.09 -21.20
N SER A 851 10.90 15.64 -19.96
CA SER A 851 10.26 16.26 -18.77
C SER A 851 11.23 17.20 -18.05
N MET A 852 10.85 18.46 -17.95
CA MET A 852 11.58 19.51 -17.23
C MET A 852 11.51 19.35 -15.69
N LYS A 853 10.76 18.37 -15.16
CA LYS A 853 10.56 18.14 -13.72
C LYS A 853 11.48 17.05 -13.17
N MET A 854 12.25 17.39 -12.13
CA MET A 854 13.14 16.48 -11.40
C MET A 854 12.39 15.42 -10.59
N SER A 855 13.00 14.24 -10.39
CA SER A 855 12.44 13.19 -9.52
C SER A 855 12.63 13.51 -8.03
N ARG A 856 11.85 12.83 -7.17
CA ARG A 856 11.93 12.96 -5.70
C ARG A 856 13.35 12.69 -5.20
N GLN A 857 13.95 11.60 -5.66
CA GLN A 857 15.30 11.21 -5.26
C GLN A 857 16.34 12.23 -5.71
N GLN A 858 16.27 12.71 -6.96
CA GLN A 858 17.19 13.73 -7.48
C GLN A 858 17.13 15.04 -6.69
N SER A 859 15.94 15.48 -6.28
CA SER A 859 15.79 16.69 -5.45
C SER A 859 16.43 16.50 -4.07
N VAL A 860 16.28 15.31 -3.48
CA VAL A 860 16.91 14.97 -2.19
C VAL A 860 18.42 14.88 -2.32
N ASP A 861 18.94 14.21 -3.35
CA ASP A 861 20.38 14.05 -3.57
C ASP A 861 21.07 15.41 -3.77
N ARG A 862 20.48 16.32 -4.57
CA ARG A 862 21.01 17.68 -4.73
C ARG A 862 21.01 18.48 -3.43
N PHE A 863 19.97 18.32 -2.61
CA PHE A 863 19.91 18.96 -1.29
C PHE A 863 21.00 18.43 -0.35
N GLN A 864 21.26 17.11 -0.38
CA GLN A 864 22.31 16.49 0.41
C GLN A 864 23.71 16.93 -0.04
N VAL A 865 23.97 17.01 -1.34
CA VAL A 865 25.29 17.40 -1.89
C VAL A 865 25.60 18.89 -1.74
N ALA A 866 24.59 19.77 -1.69
CA ALA A 866 24.80 21.22 -1.58
C ALA A 866 25.64 21.60 -0.35
N SER A 867 26.64 22.46 -0.50
CA SER A 867 27.47 22.94 0.61
C SER A 867 26.80 24.09 1.36
N GLY A 868 26.89 24.08 2.70
CA GLY A 868 26.40 25.16 3.56
C GLY A 868 24.87 25.17 3.73
N PHE A 869 24.33 26.36 4.02
CA PHE A 869 22.90 26.53 4.30
C PHE A 869 22.04 26.19 3.08
N ASN A 870 21.08 25.28 3.27
CA ASN A 870 20.08 24.96 2.27
C ASN A 870 18.76 24.55 2.92
N ALA A 871 17.66 24.71 2.21
CA ALA A 871 16.31 24.37 2.66
C ALA A 871 15.56 23.52 1.63
N ILE A 872 14.85 22.49 2.11
CA ILE A 872 13.94 21.68 1.29
C ILE A 872 12.55 21.65 1.91
N ILE A 873 11.52 21.72 1.08
CA ILE A 873 10.12 21.70 1.51
C ILE A 873 9.52 20.35 1.16
N MET A 874 8.87 19.72 2.13
CA MET A 874 8.27 18.39 1.94
C MET A 874 6.85 18.34 2.50
N SER A 875 5.99 17.51 1.91
CA SER A 875 4.74 17.13 2.57
C SER A 875 5.01 16.02 3.60
N PRO A 876 4.32 16.00 4.76
CA PRO A 876 4.46 14.90 5.72
C PRO A 876 4.19 13.52 5.11
N LEU A 877 3.25 13.44 4.15
CA LEU A 877 2.97 12.21 3.39
C LEU A 877 4.11 11.81 2.45
N ALA A 878 4.77 12.77 1.80
CA ALA A 878 5.94 12.51 0.97
C ALA A 878 7.21 12.25 1.80
N ALA A 879 7.17 12.47 3.12
CA ALA A 879 8.19 12.03 4.06
C ALA A 879 7.98 10.57 4.51
N GLY A 880 6.75 10.06 4.45
CA GLY A 880 6.39 8.70 4.85
C GLY A 880 6.94 7.59 3.94
N VAL A 881 7.61 7.95 2.85
CA VAL A 881 8.01 7.03 1.76
C VAL A 881 9.45 6.52 1.83
N GLY A 882 10.14 6.67 2.96
CA GLY A 882 11.42 5.97 3.16
C GLY A 882 12.69 6.78 2.92
N LEU A 883 12.61 8.05 2.53
CA LEU A 883 13.79 8.82 2.11
C LEU A 883 14.82 9.01 3.25
N ASN A 884 16.10 8.81 2.96
CA ASN A 884 17.20 8.98 3.91
C ASN A 884 17.78 10.40 3.77
N ILE A 885 17.60 11.29 4.75
CA ILE A 885 18.05 12.70 4.69
C ILE A 885 18.88 13.05 5.95
N THR A 886 20.09 12.51 6.04
CA THR A 886 20.98 12.68 7.20
C THR A 886 21.73 14.02 7.19
N GLU A 887 21.87 14.65 6.02
CA GLU A 887 22.56 15.95 5.86
C GLU A 887 21.79 17.15 6.44
N ALA A 888 20.51 17.00 6.73
CA ALA A 888 19.77 17.99 7.53
C ALA A 888 19.89 17.62 9.01
N ASN A 889 19.95 18.63 9.87
CA ASN A 889 19.84 18.46 11.33
C ASN A 889 18.74 19.35 11.94
N HIS A 890 18.11 20.21 11.13
CA HIS A 890 16.96 21.01 11.55
C HIS A 890 15.68 20.58 10.83
N VAL A 891 14.60 20.47 11.59
CA VAL A 891 13.25 20.15 11.09
C VAL A 891 12.28 21.20 11.57
N VAL A 892 11.51 21.79 10.66
CA VAL A 892 10.45 22.76 10.98
C VAL A 892 9.12 22.17 10.54
N HIS A 893 8.26 21.82 11.50
CA HIS A 893 6.87 21.43 11.19
C HIS A 893 6.03 22.69 11.05
N TYR A 894 6.14 23.35 9.90
CA TYR A 894 5.40 24.58 9.62
C TYR A 894 3.90 24.33 9.67
N SER A 895 3.41 23.27 9.04
CA SER A 895 2.03 22.82 9.20
C SER A 895 2.01 21.47 9.93
N ARG A 896 1.60 21.46 11.20
CA ARG A 896 1.44 20.26 12.02
C ARG A 896 0.46 19.27 11.39
N TRP A 897 0.72 17.98 11.58
CA TRP A 897 -0.15 16.91 11.09
C TRP A 897 -1.10 16.42 12.19
N TRP A 898 -2.32 16.00 11.84
CA TRP A 898 -3.34 15.54 12.80
C TRP A 898 -3.00 14.24 13.54
N ASN A 899 -2.13 13.41 12.94
CA ASN A 899 -1.64 12.18 13.54
C ASN A 899 -0.17 12.36 13.97
N PRO A 900 0.15 12.36 15.27
CA PRO A 900 1.52 12.57 15.74
C PRO A 900 2.46 11.46 15.27
N ALA A 901 1.99 10.23 15.09
CA ALA A 901 2.81 9.15 14.57
C ALA A 901 3.37 9.46 13.16
N LYS A 902 2.58 10.12 12.30
CA LYS A 902 3.04 10.57 10.97
C LYS A 902 3.99 11.77 11.04
N GLU A 903 3.83 12.61 12.04
CA GLU A 903 4.75 13.74 12.29
C GLU A 903 6.10 13.26 12.84
N ASP A 904 6.07 12.27 13.72
CA ASP A 904 7.25 11.60 14.27
C ASP A 904 7.99 10.84 13.16
N GLN A 905 7.27 10.10 12.31
CA GLN A 905 7.81 9.47 11.09
C GLN A 905 8.52 10.46 10.16
N ALA A 906 8.00 11.68 10.02
CA ALA A 906 8.63 12.72 9.21
C ALA A 906 9.90 13.28 9.87
N SER A 907 9.88 13.49 11.18
CA SER A 907 11.04 13.94 11.97
C SER A 907 12.17 12.90 11.98
N ASP A 908 11.80 11.63 12.04
CA ASP A 908 12.71 10.48 12.06
C ASP A 908 13.42 10.24 10.72
N ARG A 909 13.07 10.98 9.66
CA ARG A 909 13.87 11.03 8.42
C ARG A 909 15.23 11.70 8.64
N VAL A 910 15.30 12.58 9.64
CA VAL A 910 16.51 13.26 10.10
C VAL A 910 17.08 12.57 11.34
N TYR A 911 16.23 12.24 12.32
CA TYR A 911 16.62 11.57 13.57
C TYR A 911 16.71 10.05 13.40
N ARG A 912 17.84 9.58 12.87
CA ARG A 912 18.07 8.17 12.51
C ARG A 912 19.55 7.78 12.62
N ILE A 913 19.81 6.48 12.56
CA ILE A 913 21.17 5.93 12.43
C ILE A 913 21.87 6.58 11.22
N GLY A 914 23.09 7.09 11.45
CA GLY A 914 23.88 7.86 10.49
C GLY A 914 23.84 9.37 10.69
N GLN A 915 22.98 9.89 11.58
CA GLN A 915 23.02 11.29 12.00
C GLN A 915 24.13 11.49 13.04
N THR A 916 25.00 12.48 12.82
CA THR A 916 26.12 12.79 13.71
C THR A 916 25.96 14.12 14.46
N ARG A 917 25.00 14.96 14.05
CA ARG A 917 24.73 16.27 14.67
C ARG A 917 23.46 16.25 15.52
N PRO A 918 23.39 17.09 16.58
CA PRO A 918 22.16 17.31 17.33
C PRO A 918 21.00 17.68 16.41
N VAL A 919 19.85 17.04 16.63
CA VAL A 919 18.65 17.24 15.81
C VAL A 919 17.71 18.20 16.49
N HIS A 920 17.35 19.28 15.80
CA HIS A 920 16.49 20.33 16.31
C HIS A 920 15.14 20.34 15.58
N ILE A 921 14.06 20.13 16.31
CA ILE A 921 12.69 20.13 15.80
C ILE A 921 11.98 21.39 16.29
N TYR A 922 11.50 22.21 15.36
CA TYR A 922 10.81 23.47 15.65
C TYR A 922 9.33 23.36 15.31
N LEU A 923 8.48 23.86 16.21
CA LEU A 923 7.03 23.85 16.11
C LEU A 923 6.48 25.30 16.13
N PRO A 924 6.54 26.05 15.01
CA PRO A 924 6.01 27.41 14.96
C PRO A 924 4.50 27.45 15.21
N MET A 925 4.05 28.30 16.14
CA MET A 925 2.64 28.43 16.50
C MET A 925 2.20 29.89 16.55
N ALA A 926 1.05 30.19 15.94
CA ALA A 926 0.40 31.48 16.09
C ALA A 926 -0.39 31.51 17.40
N THR A 927 -0.22 32.52 18.24
CA THR A 927 -0.93 32.68 19.52
C THR A 927 -1.74 33.97 19.56
N HIS A 928 -2.66 34.08 20.53
CA HIS A 928 -3.43 35.29 20.76
C HIS A 928 -3.74 35.43 22.27
N PRO A 929 -3.74 36.65 22.84
CA PRO A 929 -3.98 36.84 24.27
C PRO A 929 -5.42 36.55 24.72
N GLU A 930 -6.41 36.80 23.87
CA GLU A 930 -7.84 36.72 24.24
C GLU A 930 -8.47 35.33 24.06
N PHE A 931 -7.89 34.46 23.24
CA PHE A 931 -8.47 33.16 22.90
C PHE A 931 -7.41 32.16 22.48
N GLN A 932 -7.69 30.87 22.68
CA GLN A 932 -6.83 29.81 22.18
C GLN A 932 -6.91 29.72 20.65
N THR A 933 -5.75 29.58 20.02
CA THR A 933 -5.64 29.45 18.57
C THR A 933 -5.62 27.99 18.13
N PHE A 934 -5.85 27.76 16.84
CA PHE A 934 -5.84 26.45 16.22
C PHE A 934 -4.51 25.71 16.45
N ASP A 935 -3.38 26.40 16.31
CA ASP A 935 -2.05 25.78 16.47
C ASP A 935 -1.83 25.30 17.92
N VAL A 936 -2.21 26.10 18.92
CA VAL A 936 -2.07 25.76 20.35
C VAL A 936 -2.95 24.58 20.71
N ILE A 937 -4.23 24.60 20.31
CA ILE A 937 -5.17 23.50 20.58
C ILE A 937 -4.68 22.22 19.91
N LEU A 938 -4.22 22.30 18.65
CA LEU A 938 -3.68 21.14 17.95
C LEU A 938 -2.43 20.61 18.65
N HIS A 939 -1.53 21.47 19.10
CA HIS A 939 -0.34 21.07 19.85
C HIS A 939 -0.68 20.32 21.15
N GLU A 940 -1.55 20.89 22.00
CA GLU A 940 -1.97 20.26 23.26
C GLU A 940 -2.57 18.86 23.03
N LEU A 941 -3.39 18.72 21.98
CA LEU A 941 -4.01 17.45 21.63
C LEU A 941 -3.00 16.41 21.13
N LEU A 942 -2.02 16.84 20.33
CA LEU A 942 -0.96 15.97 19.83
C LEU A 942 -0.01 15.53 20.94
N GLU A 943 0.34 16.42 21.87
CA GLU A 943 1.20 16.07 23.03
C GLU A 943 0.50 15.12 23.99
N ARG A 944 -0.77 15.37 24.31
CA ARG A 944 -1.57 14.44 25.10
C ARG A 944 -1.60 13.05 24.46
N LYS A 945 -1.74 12.98 23.14
CA LYS A 945 -1.71 11.72 22.38
C LYS A 945 -0.33 11.04 22.41
N ARG A 946 0.76 11.80 22.26
CA ARG A 946 2.13 11.26 22.35
C ARG A 946 2.41 10.65 23.72
N GLN A 947 2.00 11.32 24.80
CA GLN A 947 2.18 10.83 26.17
C GLN A 947 1.45 9.50 26.42
N LEU A 948 0.23 9.35 25.89
CA LEU A 948 -0.53 8.10 25.97
C LEU A 948 0.13 6.96 25.16
N SER A 949 0.69 7.28 24.00
CA SER A 949 1.31 6.30 23.10
C SER A 949 2.72 5.88 23.52
N GLN A 950 3.53 6.75 24.12
CA GLN A 950 4.89 6.41 24.55
C GLN A 950 4.89 5.46 25.77
N GLY A 951 3.85 5.52 26.59
CA GLY A 951 3.73 4.67 27.79
C GLY A 951 3.10 3.30 27.58
N THR A 952 2.49 3.00 26.41
CA THR A 952 1.74 1.76 26.18
C THR A 952 1.66 1.33 24.70
N LEU A 953 1.33 0.06 24.43
CA LEU A 953 1.07 -0.46 23.07
C LEU A 953 -0.20 0.11 22.39
N PHE A 954 -0.97 0.98 23.04
CA PHE A 954 -2.34 1.28 22.63
C PHE A 954 -2.51 2.46 21.68
N PRO A 955 -3.59 2.43 20.88
CA PRO A 955 -4.03 3.57 20.09
C PRO A 955 -4.88 4.52 20.92
N THR A 956 -4.90 5.75 20.45
CA THR A 956 -5.76 6.85 20.89
C THR A 956 -7.22 6.75 20.45
N GLU A 957 -7.88 5.60 20.57
CA GLU A 957 -9.33 5.55 20.28
C GLU A 957 -10.13 6.50 21.20
N GLN A 958 -9.70 6.67 22.46
CA GLN A 958 -10.22 7.69 23.37
C GLN A 958 -9.75 9.12 23.06
N ALA A 959 -8.83 9.31 22.10
CA ALA A 959 -8.15 10.58 21.83
C ALA A 959 -8.06 10.89 20.32
N GLU A 960 -9.04 10.43 19.52
CA GLU A 960 -9.24 10.98 18.18
C GLU A 960 -9.67 12.44 18.31
N VAL A 961 -8.83 13.34 17.80
CA VAL A 961 -9.15 14.76 17.73
C VAL A 961 -10.34 14.95 16.79
N THR A 962 -11.53 15.10 17.37
CA THR A 962 -12.71 15.36 16.56
C THR A 962 -12.76 16.84 16.19
N PRO A 963 -13.15 17.19 14.95
CA PRO A 963 -13.42 18.59 14.57
C PRO A 963 -14.32 19.34 15.55
N LYS A 964 -15.23 18.61 16.23
CA LYS A 964 -16.10 19.14 17.27
C LYS A 964 -15.36 19.51 18.55
N GLU A 965 -14.40 18.69 18.98
CA GLU A 965 -13.60 18.95 20.19
C GLU A 965 -12.72 20.18 20.03
N ILE A 966 -12.07 20.34 18.86
CA ILE A 966 -11.28 21.54 18.55
C ILE A 966 -12.19 22.76 18.56
N LEU A 967 -13.35 22.69 17.91
CA LEU A 967 -14.25 23.84 17.82
C LEU A 967 -14.83 24.21 19.18
N ALA A 968 -15.13 23.23 20.03
CA ALA A 968 -15.56 23.47 21.41
C ALA A 968 -14.48 24.21 22.23
N ARG A 969 -13.19 23.92 22.00
CA ARG A 969 -12.07 24.65 22.64
C ARG A 969 -11.76 26.01 21.99
N LEU A 970 -12.06 26.15 20.70
CA LEU A 970 -11.90 27.41 19.94
C LEU A 970 -13.01 28.43 20.24
N GLN A 971 -14.13 28.01 20.85
CA GLN A 971 -15.15 28.95 21.27
C GLN A 971 -14.56 29.87 22.34
N PRO A 972 -14.49 31.20 22.11
CA PRO A 972 -14.27 32.10 23.22
C PRO A 972 -15.38 31.84 24.23
N MET A 973 -15.03 31.77 25.52
CA MET A 973 -16.04 31.88 26.58
C MET A 973 -16.94 33.05 26.18
N SER A 974 -18.22 32.78 25.87
CA SER A 974 -19.14 33.80 25.39
C SER A 974 -19.28 34.88 26.45
N LEU A 975 -18.48 35.94 26.32
CA LEU A 975 -18.80 37.26 26.81
C LEU A 975 -19.80 37.84 25.81
N ASP A 976 -20.99 38.15 26.34
CA ASP A 976 -22.07 38.92 25.72
C ASP A 976 -22.92 38.27 24.63
N LYS A 977 -23.87 37.42 25.05
CA LYS A 977 -25.31 37.57 24.71
C LYS A 977 -26.20 37.10 25.86
N GLY A 978 -26.75 38.03 26.63
CA GLY A 978 -28.00 37.83 27.38
C GLY A 978 -27.95 37.13 28.75
N ASN A 979 -26.89 37.27 29.54
CA ASN A 979 -26.76 36.60 30.84
C ASN A 979 -27.82 36.98 31.90
N GLY A 980 -28.59 38.06 31.71
CA GLY A 980 -29.66 38.47 32.64
C GLY A 980 -31.10 38.10 32.26
N SER A 981 -31.37 37.63 31.04
CA SER A 981 -32.75 37.36 30.59
C SER A 981 -33.22 35.94 30.97
N PRO A 982 -34.44 35.77 31.51
CA PRO A 982 -35.00 34.44 31.78
C PRO A 982 -35.12 33.59 30.52
N LEU A 983 -34.84 32.29 30.65
CA LEU A 983 -35.01 31.30 29.60
C LEU A 983 -36.48 31.20 29.18
N THR A 984 -36.75 31.23 27.87
CA THR A 984 -38.08 30.91 27.35
C THR A 984 -38.26 29.40 27.19
N ILE A 985 -39.51 28.94 27.06
CA ILE A 985 -39.79 27.51 26.82
C ILE A 985 -39.20 27.02 25.49
N GLU A 986 -39.07 27.89 24.49
CA GLU A 986 -38.41 27.60 23.22
C GLU A 986 -36.89 27.41 23.40
N ASN A 987 -36.26 28.17 24.32
CA ASN A 987 -34.85 27.94 24.67
C ASN A 987 -34.71 26.58 25.36
N VAL A 988 -35.60 26.27 26.31
CA VAL A 988 -35.59 25.01 27.05
C VAL A 988 -35.83 23.79 26.14
N ASP A 989 -36.67 23.92 25.12
CA ASP A 989 -36.89 22.86 24.13
C ASP A 989 -35.66 22.58 23.24
N SER A 990 -34.80 23.58 23.05
CA SER A 990 -33.61 23.53 22.19
C SER A 990 -32.30 23.28 22.94
N LEU A 991 -32.32 23.12 24.27
CA LEU A 991 -31.16 22.75 25.07
C LEU A 991 -30.56 21.41 24.61
N ASP A 992 -29.28 21.16 24.85
CA ASP A 992 -28.70 19.82 24.77
C ASP A 992 -29.16 19.00 26.00
N PRO A 993 -29.30 17.65 25.94
CA PRO A 993 -29.84 16.87 27.05
C PRO A 993 -29.12 17.11 28.38
N ARG A 994 -27.80 17.31 28.32
CA ARG A 994 -26.98 17.59 29.50
C ARG A 994 -27.27 18.97 30.12
N PHE A 995 -27.49 19.98 29.27
CA PHE A 995 -27.88 21.31 29.75
C PHE A 995 -29.33 21.32 30.22
N PHE A 996 -30.18 20.42 29.70
CA PHE A 996 -31.55 20.25 30.14
C PHE A 996 -31.65 19.64 31.55
N GLU A 997 -30.80 18.67 31.89
CA GLU A 997 -30.65 18.17 33.27
C GLU A 997 -30.25 19.30 34.25
N VAL A 998 -29.21 20.06 33.90
CA VAL A 998 -28.71 21.19 34.72
C VAL A 998 -29.75 22.30 34.81
N PHE A 999 -30.52 22.55 33.76
CA PHE A 999 -31.65 23.47 33.78
C PHE A 999 -32.74 23.03 34.77
N VAL A 1000 -33.11 21.74 34.77
CA VAL A 1000 -34.07 21.21 35.75
C VAL A 1000 -33.53 21.37 37.17
N ALA A 1001 -32.23 21.12 37.38
CA ALA A 1001 -31.60 21.36 38.67
C ALA A 1001 -31.69 22.83 39.12
N ALA A 1002 -31.35 23.77 38.23
CA ALA A 1002 -31.48 25.21 38.49
C ALA A 1002 -32.93 25.63 38.76
N LEU A 1003 -33.90 25.01 38.07
CA LEU A 1003 -35.33 25.26 38.29
C LEU A 1003 -35.78 24.82 39.69
N PHE A 1004 -35.36 23.64 40.16
CA PHE A 1004 -35.66 23.18 41.52
C PHE A 1004 -34.92 24.01 42.57
N GLN A 1005 -33.69 24.45 42.29
CA GLN A 1005 -32.96 25.37 43.17
C GLN A 1005 -33.71 26.70 43.34
N LYS A 1006 -34.29 27.25 42.26
CA LYS A 1006 -35.15 28.46 42.31
C LYS A 1006 -36.47 28.24 43.04
N GLN A 1007 -36.96 27.01 43.11
CA GLN A 1007 -38.13 26.64 43.90
C GLN A 1007 -37.81 26.50 45.40
N GLY A 1008 -36.54 26.64 45.79
CA GLY A 1008 -36.10 26.61 47.19
C GLY A 1008 -35.55 25.26 47.66
N TYR A 1009 -35.37 24.28 46.76
CA TYR A 1009 -34.78 22.99 47.10
C TYR A 1009 -33.25 23.07 47.12
N GLN A 1010 -32.62 22.25 47.96
CA GLN A 1010 -31.19 21.99 47.85
C GLN A 1010 -30.98 20.89 46.81
N VAL A 1011 -30.28 21.20 45.72
CA VAL A 1011 -30.21 20.31 44.56
C VAL A 1011 -28.79 19.80 44.33
N GLU A 1012 -28.66 18.52 44.05
CA GLU A 1012 -27.43 17.85 43.62
C GLU A 1012 -27.67 17.23 42.23
N VAL A 1013 -26.72 17.43 41.30
CA VAL A 1013 -26.78 16.83 39.96
C VAL A 1013 -25.83 15.65 39.91
N THR A 1014 -26.34 14.47 39.55
CA THR A 1014 -25.56 13.24 39.58
C THR A 1014 -24.48 13.21 38.47
N PRO A 1015 -23.37 12.46 38.68
CA PRO A 1015 -22.29 12.36 37.70
C PRO A 1015 -22.74 11.62 36.43
N TYR A 1016 -22.11 11.94 35.29
CA TYR A 1016 -22.49 11.42 33.96
C TYR A 1016 -22.38 9.89 33.79
N SER A 1017 -21.70 9.20 34.72
CA SER A 1017 -21.61 7.75 34.75
C SER A 1017 -21.71 7.27 36.18
N GLY A 1018 -22.59 6.29 36.43
CA GLY A 1018 -22.82 5.73 37.77
C GLY A 1018 -23.99 6.36 38.53
N ASP A 1019 -24.82 7.18 37.88
CA ASP A 1019 -26.02 7.84 38.41
C ASP A 1019 -27.16 6.91 38.86
N LYS A 1020 -27.04 5.60 38.61
CA LYS A 1020 -28.01 4.55 38.94
C LYS A 1020 -29.43 4.78 38.39
N GLY A 1021 -29.61 5.72 37.45
CA GLY A 1021 -30.92 6.05 36.85
C GLY A 1021 -31.63 7.28 37.44
N ALA A 1022 -30.93 8.15 38.17
CA ALA A 1022 -31.45 9.46 38.61
C ALA A 1022 -30.50 10.59 38.19
N ASP A 1023 -30.99 11.58 37.45
CA ASP A 1023 -30.18 12.70 36.94
C ASP A 1023 -30.03 13.87 37.93
N VAL A 1024 -31.06 14.11 38.75
CA VAL A 1024 -31.10 15.22 39.71
C VAL A 1024 -31.72 14.75 41.03
N ILE A 1025 -31.07 15.10 42.14
CA ILE A 1025 -31.55 14.85 43.50
C ILE A 1025 -31.93 16.20 44.12
N ALA A 1026 -33.17 16.37 44.56
CA ALA A 1026 -33.64 17.59 45.19
C ALA A 1026 -34.05 17.30 46.65
N HIS A 1027 -33.25 17.76 47.60
CA HIS A 1027 -33.53 17.69 49.02
C HIS A 1027 -34.41 18.86 49.43
N GLN A 1028 -35.40 18.61 50.29
CA GLN A 1028 -36.20 19.68 50.85
C GLN A 1028 -35.40 20.53 51.86
N PRO A 1029 -35.78 21.81 52.05
CA PRO A 1029 -35.19 22.64 53.09
C PRO A 1029 -35.44 22.05 54.49
N GLN A 1030 -34.46 22.21 55.38
CA GLN A 1030 -34.36 21.58 56.72
C GLN A 1030 -35.70 21.46 57.48
N GLY A 1031 -36.16 20.23 57.73
CA GLY A 1031 -37.23 19.93 58.70
C GLY A 1031 -38.22 18.80 58.34
N GLU A 1032 -38.27 18.33 57.10
CA GLU A 1032 -39.17 17.24 56.66
C GLU A 1032 -38.38 16.06 56.05
N THR A 1033 -38.88 14.83 56.21
CA THR A 1033 -38.17 13.57 55.92
C THR A 1033 -38.26 13.08 54.47
N CYS A 1034 -38.66 13.95 53.52
CA CYS A 1034 -38.99 13.54 52.15
C CYS A 1034 -38.37 14.47 51.07
N GLY A 1035 -37.58 13.93 50.14
CA GLY A 1035 -37.00 14.63 48.98
C GLY A 1035 -37.54 14.15 47.63
N PHE A 1036 -37.01 14.68 46.52
CA PHE A 1036 -37.33 14.22 45.17
C PHE A 1036 -36.12 13.61 44.47
N LEU A 1037 -36.35 12.46 43.82
CA LEU A 1037 -35.39 11.82 42.94
C LEU A 1037 -35.88 11.97 41.50
N ILE A 1038 -35.16 12.69 40.67
CA ILE A 1038 -35.67 13.21 39.41
C ILE A 1038 -34.87 12.62 38.23
N GLN A 1039 -35.58 11.90 37.35
CA GLN A 1039 -35.07 11.52 36.04
C GLN A 1039 -35.54 12.48 34.98
N VAL A 1040 -34.63 12.96 34.16
CA VAL A 1040 -34.86 14.01 33.17
C VAL A 1040 -34.72 13.44 31.77
N LYS A 1041 -35.76 13.58 30.95
CA LYS A 1041 -35.72 13.12 29.56
C LYS A 1041 -36.02 14.23 28.57
N GLN A 1042 -34.99 14.71 27.89
CA GLN A 1042 -35.15 15.60 26.77
C GLN A 1042 -35.45 14.81 25.48
N CYS A 1043 -36.46 15.24 24.72
CA CYS A 1043 -36.85 14.63 23.45
C CYS A 1043 -36.92 15.68 22.32
N GLN A 1044 -36.40 15.29 21.14
CA GLN A 1044 -36.55 16.04 19.90
C GLN A 1044 -38.00 16.04 19.41
N GLU A 1045 -38.32 17.01 18.55
CA GLU A 1045 -39.67 17.18 18.00
C GLU A 1045 -40.16 15.92 17.27
N GLY A 1046 -41.39 15.50 17.57
CA GLY A 1046 -42.00 14.27 17.02
C GLY A 1046 -41.69 12.98 17.79
N ARG A 1047 -40.80 12.99 18.81
CA ARG A 1047 -40.52 11.84 19.68
C ARG A 1047 -41.18 11.98 21.05
N LYS A 1048 -41.70 10.87 21.59
CA LYS A 1048 -42.22 10.78 22.96
C LYS A 1048 -41.32 9.88 23.82
N PRO A 1049 -41.04 10.25 25.08
CA PRO A 1049 -40.24 9.43 25.98
C PRO A 1049 -40.91 8.07 26.26
N GLY A 1050 -40.11 7.00 26.20
CA GLY A 1050 -40.53 5.62 26.46
C GLY A 1050 -40.71 5.31 27.95
N SER A 1051 -40.99 4.05 28.29
CA SER A 1051 -41.17 3.59 29.68
C SER A 1051 -39.86 3.38 30.45
N GLU A 1052 -38.71 3.48 29.78
CA GLU A 1052 -37.36 3.30 30.34
C GLU A 1052 -37.09 4.27 31.50
N ALA A 1053 -37.42 5.56 31.34
CA ALA A 1053 -37.18 6.58 32.37
C ALA A 1053 -37.90 6.31 33.70
N VAL A 1054 -39.09 5.68 33.65
CA VAL A 1054 -39.84 5.28 34.85
C VAL A 1054 -39.17 4.07 35.52
N SER A 1055 -38.62 3.15 34.72
CA SER A 1055 -37.94 1.96 35.25
C SER A 1055 -36.59 2.31 35.88
N GLU A 1056 -35.86 3.23 35.25
CA GLU A 1056 -34.57 3.76 35.74
C GLU A 1056 -34.73 4.42 37.11
N ILE A 1057 -35.69 5.36 37.26
CA ILE A 1057 -35.85 6.10 38.52
C ILE A 1057 -36.37 5.23 39.67
N VAL A 1058 -37.21 4.23 39.37
CA VAL A 1058 -37.69 3.27 40.37
C VAL A 1058 -36.58 2.35 40.84
N ALA A 1059 -35.66 1.95 39.93
CA ALA A 1059 -34.49 1.16 40.29
C ALA A 1059 -33.43 1.97 41.05
N ALA A 1060 -33.32 3.27 40.77
CA ALA A 1060 -32.41 4.19 41.46
C ALA A 1060 -32.81 4.44 42.93
N LYS A 1061 -34.12 4.45 43.20
CA LYS A 1061 -34.70 4.87 44.47
C LYS A 1061 -34.10 4.18 45.71
N PRO A 1062 -34.02 2.84 45.82
CA PRO A 1062 -33.50 2.20 47.02
C PRO A 1062 -32.04 2.57 47.34
N PHE A 1063 -31.22 2.74 46.30
CA PHE A 1063 -29.81 3.09 46.46
C PHE A 1063 -29.64 4.49 47.06
N TYR A 1064 -30.39 5.47 46.57
CA TYR A 1064 -30.29 6.84 47.07
C TYR A 1064 -31.01 7.03 48.42
N GLU A 1065 -32.10 6.30 48.68
CA GLU A 1065 -32.73 6.31 50.01
C GLU A 1065 -31.79 5.74 51.07
N GLU A 1066 -31.02 4.67 50.76
CA GLU A 1066 -29.99 4.12 51.65
C GLU A 1066 -28.81 5.08 51.82
N GLN A 1067 -28.34 5.70 50.74
CA GLN A 1067 -27.17 6.60 50.77
C GLN A 1067 -27.40 7.86 51.61
N TYR A 1068 -28.60 8.46 51.54
CA TYR A 1068 -28.91 9.73 52.19
C TYR A 1068 -29.82 9.60 53.42
N ASP A 1069 -30.18 8.36 53.83
CA ASP A 1069 -31.10 8.07 54.93
C ASP A 1069 -32.38 8.94 54.89
N THR A 1070 -32.92 9.14 53.69
CA THR A 1070 -34.05 10.04 53.41
C THR A 1070 -34.99 9.38 52.42
N LEU A 1071 -36.31 9.49 52.61
CA LEU A 1071 -37.28 8.96 51.65
C LEU A 1071 -37.38 9.87 50.43
N PHE A 1072 -37.34 9.28 49.23
CA PHE A 1072 -37.43 10.04 47.98
C PHE A 1072 -38.71 9.71 47.20
N GLN A 1073 -39.40 10.75 46.75
CA GLN A 1073 -40.49 10.65 45.80
C GLN A 1073 -39.91 10.68 44.37
N PRO A 1074 -40.06 9.60 43.57
CA PRO A 1074 -39.52 9.55 42.22
C PRO A 1074 -40.34 10.41 41.25
N ILE A 1075 -39.64 11.20 40.45
CA ILE A 1075 -40.19 12.11 39.46
C ILE A 1075 -39.54 11.85 38.09
N VAL A 1076 -40.34 11.92 37.02
CA VAL A 1076 -39.81 12.01 35.65
C VAL A 1076 -40.24 13.33 34.99
N ILE A 1077 -39.27 14.09 34.49
CA ILE A 1077 -39.51 15.38 33.83
C ILE A 1077 -39.10 15.33 32.37
N THR A 1078 -39.94 15.86 31.48
CA THR A 1078 -39.64 15.92 30.05
C THR A 1078 -40.16 17.20 29.41
N ASN A 1079 -39.48 17.64 28.35
CA ASN A 1079 -39.94 18.74 27.50
C ASN A 1079 -41.04 18.34 26.50
N ARG A 1080 -41.56 17.11 26.54
CA ARG A 1080 -42.62 16.61 25.64
C ARG A 1080 -43.79 15.98 26.41
N GLU A 1081 -44.67 15.25 25.73
CA GLU A 1081 -45.75 14.50 26.36
C GLU A 1081 -45.39 13.01 26.45
N PHE A 1082 -45.72 12.36 27.57
CA PHE A 1082 -45.49 10.93 27.76
C PHE A 1082 -46.44 10.07 26.92
N THR A 1083 -46.03 8.84 26.63
CA THR A 1083 -46.89 7.85 25.97
C THR A 1083 -47.93 7.27 26.93
N ARG A 1084 -49.01 6.67 26.39
CA ARG A 1084 -50.05 6.00 27.21
C ARG A 1084 -49.47 4.84 28.04
N GLY A 1085 -48.49 4.11 27.49
CA GLY A 1085 -47.79 3.03 28.20
C GLY A 1085 -46.95 3.54 29.38
N THR A 1086 -46.21 4.64 29.19
CA THR A 1086 -45.43 5.27 30.27
C THR A 1086 -46.34 5.77 31.40
N ARG A 1087 -47.50 6.35 31.06
CA ARG A 1087 -48.51 6.78 32.05
C ARG A 1087 -49.03 5.63 32.91
N LEU A 1088 -49.38 4.50 32.29
CA LEU A 1088 -49.84 3.31 33.01
C LEU A 1088 -48.76 2.75 33.95
N LEU A 1089 -47.50 2.76 33.51
CA LEU A 1089 -46.38 2.28 34.32
C LEU A 1089 -46.09 3.21 35.51
N SER A 1090 -46.15 4.53 35.30
CA SER A 1090 -45.96 5.52 36.36
C SER A 1090 -47.02 5.45 37.45
N SER A 1091 -48.29 5.25 37.10
CA SER A 1091 -49.38 5.10 38.08
C SER A 1091 -49.24 3.83 38.90
N THR A 1092 -48.69 2.76 38.31
CA THR A 1092 -48.46 1.48 38.99
C THR A 1092 -47.30 1.57 39.99
N ASN A 1093 -46.27 2.38 39.69
CA ASN A 1093 -45.06 2.50 40.52
C ASN A 1093 -45.01 3.80 41.34
N HIS A 1094 -46.13 4.52 41.45
CA HIS A 1094 -46.24 5.80 42.19
C HIS A 1094 -45.18 6.85 41.80
N VAL A 1095 -44.86 6.95 40.50
CA VAL A 1095 -43.91 7.94 39.95
C VAL A 1095 -44.66 9.17 39.43
N GLU A 1096 -44.28 10.35 39.90
CA GLU A 1096 -44.87 11.60 39.39
C GLU A 1096 -44.26 11.99 38.05
N MET A 1097 -45.06 12.60 37.18
CA MET A 1097 -44.64 12.93 35.83
C MET A 1097 -44.96 14.37 35.46
N TYR A 1098 -43.94 15.10 35.02
CA TYR A 1098 -44.06 16.49 34.59
C TYR A 1098 -43.68 16.65 33.11
N GLU A 1099 -44.62 17.17 32.34
CA GLU A 1099 -44.50 17.37 30.90
C GLU A 1099 -44.21 18.82 30.54
N ARG A 1100 -44.03 19.11 29.25
CA ARG A 1100 -43.76 20.46 28.72
C ARG A 1100 -44.66 21.57 29.28
N LYS A 1101 -45.96 21.28 29.47
CA LYS A 1101 -46.92 22.25 30.01
C LYS A 1101 -46.62 22.65 31.45
N TRP A 1102 -46.08 21.72 32.24
CA TRP A 1102 -45.63 22.02 33.60
C TRP A 1102 -44.37 22.88 33.56
N LEU A 1103 -43.36 22.53 32.75
CA LEU A 1103 -42.14 23.35 32.59
C LEU A 1103 -42.45 24.79 32.17
N MET A 1104 -43.39 24.97 31.25
CA MET A 1104 -43.83 26.29 30.81
C MET A 1104 -44.48 27.11 31.94
N ARG A 1105 -45.22 26.47 32.84
CA ARG A 1105 -45.82 27.13 34.02
C ARG A 1105 -44.74 27.42 35.07
N SER A 1106 -43.88 26.45 35.34
CA SER A 1106 -42.78 26.56 36.30
C SER A 1106 -41.79 27.65 35.92
N LEU A 1107 -41.43 27.78 34.63
CA LEU A 1107 -40.56 28.87 34.13
C LEU A 1107 -41.18 30.25 34.28
N LYS A 1108 -42.51 30.37 34.15
CA LYS A 1108 -43.22 31.64 34.38
C LYS A 1108 -43.25 32.03 35.85
N GLN A 1109 -43.33 31.04 36.74
CA GLN A 1109 -43.39 31.25 38.19
C GLN A 1109 -42.00 31.40 38.83
N TYR A 1110 -41.02 30.68 38.31
CA TYR A 1110 -39.63 30.62 38.76
C TYR A 1110 -38.71 30.84 37.55
N PRO A 1111 -38.45 32.10 37.17
CA PRO A 1111 -37.60 32.40 36.02
C PRO A 1111 -36.16 31.96 36.28
N VAL A 1112 -35.65 31.09 35.40
CA VAL A 1112 -34.27 30.59 35.40
C VAL A 1112 -33.50 31.30 34.29
N THR A 1113 -32.36 31.91 34.59
CA THR A 1113 -31.50 32.55 33.58
C THR A 1113 -30.37 31.62 33.14
N TRP A 1114 -29.66 31.99 32.07
CA TRP A 1114 -28.44 31.28 31.67
C TRP A 1114 -27.35 31.31 32.75
N GLU A 1115 -27.26 32.38 33.55
CA GLU A 1115 -26.35 32.43 34.71
C GLU A 1115 -26.69 31.35 35.74
N ASP A 1116 -27.97 31.09 35.99
CA ASP A 1116 -28.39 30.06 36.95
C ASP A 1116 -28.03 28.65 36.46
N VAL A 1117 -28.19 28.37 35.16
CA VAL A 1117 -27.81 27.09 34.54
C VAL A 1117 -26.29 26.93 34.55
N ASN A 1118 -25.54 27.97 34.18
CA ASN A 1118 -24.08 27.94 34.19
C ASN A 1118 -23.52 27.77 35.60
N ARG A 1119 -24.11 28.42 36.62
CA ARG A 1119 -23.73 28.26 38.02
C ARG A 1119 -23.90 26.80 38.47
N CYS A 1120 -25.06 26.20 38.21
CA CYS A 1120 -25.29 24.78 38.52
C CYS A 1120 -24.33 23.84 37.78
N GLN A 1121 -23.93 24.19 36.56
CA GLN A 1121 -22.93 23.43 35.80
C GLN A 1121 -21.53 23.51 36.40
N PHE A 1122 -21.11 24.69 36.86
CA PHE A 1122 -19.83 24.87 37.55
C PHE A 1122 -19.79 24.11 38.88
N GLU A 1123 -20.90 24.11 39.64
CA GLU A 1123 -21.02 23.31 40.86
C GLU A 1123 -20.89 21.80 40.57
N LYS A 1124 -21.49 21.30 39.47
CA LYS A 1124 -21.33 19.91 38.99
C LYS A 1124 -19.87 19.55 38.65
N ILE A 1125 -19.10 20.45 38.03
CA ILE A 1125 -17.69 20.23 37.66
C ILE A 1125 -16.78 20.22 38.89
N THR A 1126 -17.09 21.06 39.89
CA THR A 1126 -16.29 21.17 41.11
C THR A 1126 -16.46 19.96 42.03
N LEU A 1127 -17.66 19.37 42.06
CA LEU A 1127 -17.92 18.09 42.76
C LEU A 1127 -17.24 16.90 42.06
N ALA A 1128 -17.18 16.88 40.73
CA ALA A 1128 -16.50 15.83 39.96
C ALA A 1128 -14.96 15.87 40.03
N THR A 1129 -14.37 16.97 40.50
CA THR A 1129 -12.91 17.16 40.64
C THR A 1129 -12.41 17.09 42.08
N SER A 1130 -13.31 16.92 43.07
CA SER A 1130 -12.91 16.64 44.45
C SER A 1130 -12.71 15.12 44.65
N PRO A 1131 -11.56 14.67 45.19
CA PRO A 1131 -11.40 13.29 45.58
C PRO A 1131 -12.45 12.96 46.65
N ALA A 1132 -13.06 11.78 46.54
CA ALA A 1132 -14.01 11.25 47.51
C ALA A 1132 -13.55 11.56 48.95
N ARG A 1133 -14.32 12.38 49.66
CA ARG A 1133 -14.24 12.44 51.12
C ARG A 1133 -14.77 11.12 51.64
N ASN A 1134 -13.88 10.15 51.82
CA ASN A 1134 -14.13 9.05 52.74
C ASN A 1134 -14.12 9.63 54.16
N SER A 1135 -15.33 9.80 54.71
CA SER A 1135 -15.60 9.64 56.14
C SER A 1135 -16.50 8.43 56.31
#